data_AF-A0A832YLA3-F1
#
_entry.id   AF-A0A832YLA3-F1
#
_cell.length_a   1.000
_cell.length_b   1.000
_cell.length_c   1.000
_cell.angle_alpha   90.00
_cell.angle_beta   90.00
_cell.angle_gamma   90.00
#
_symmetry.space_group_name_H-M   'P 1'
#
loop_
_entity.id
_entity.type
_entity.pdbx_description
1 polymer ?
#
loop_
_entity_poly.entity_id
_entity_poly.type
_entity_poly.pdbx_seq_one_letter_code
_entity_poly.pdbx_strand_id
1 'polypeptide(L)'
;MRGWGVATPCLLALLMVSVTAQPLVVPHRLSLEESENMATFSIDAWDIANFSDVAVPQGFDQTSYMDYSDVGVLINNKSEASRTIGWAFVQARSIPLQHVLLWDEDGTPTGETINRNQFNDYFSDPFREWISNNSLESELNYLVTTKGVPLRVSGGNNKVSFDNEIALVGGSYDSFIGQDYWTIAEYGPFANNGAGKMEVFSRQKHGFFLVTRLTGYTVDTALGLIELANQSLGNRGQFVLDLATNRNNSGYKYWNDDLYTANTTLNGTMGLPVTFNQNSTFLTDQSEVIGYASWGSNDGSWGENWLPNAGFDTDDASYTSGAKYWNATIPNLTAGDTFNWSYQTEHKRNGNGAVEASLSAVCNDASGDGTQGILAEYFDNDGISFNTASMPLLIDRVPDHVRLESDLQYSSSSQAYSGLDDRFKNDWGGRFSGLIDIPDAGNWTFFITSDDGSELWVDGQSLVTNYGSHGMTEQSNYLQLSEGLHDFKIEFFQGGGPHGLQLSWQGPNQSKALIPPSAFQVAGDYIPAENNLVHHWDFEDGSGDYALNSVNNSANFTLNNMNSSNWRTCADGYCLWYDGVDDYVEIDVDNWLGNFTVSQWVWANSTTLPNYSTTFAVDDDSGSNASFQHAVISGEWRLHNNQTHTFGDVQAQRWTHLVTVYDNGTVRQYLDGVLVQNTTFPIGAVNNIELYKMGVNRAGNTHFEGMIDNVMIWDIALDDQDITVLHRDIYEDCATYSGNGNSAELEQTYVIPNEVKNHTWLLSVYGTRKGDVYGDFTLVVESLDDNGTLLSTNTSSSKTFGPSWESAKIRFRPDANATKFRIRIPLDIVGTSTDGSVYLDTLNLQPIRPHNDWIPGSIVETAVSTGGRSFTTGTSYGQSLVADILEDGASATKGYVYEPYLTAVCYPSILLANYAQGFTMAEAYYAANPMVSWMGVVVGDPKMAAFADRLHDVNISAMQVNQTLTVGNNGTIRLIIENLGMGQANGTIEIRERSGNILLATYNLSLAPGDMSGSRIIFDAEVAATKSGYVEFVARWHNASQEYPERITANNENSLNLL
;
A
#
# COMPACT_ATOMS: atom_id res chain seq x y z
N MET A 1 -5.79 46.94 1.90
CA MET A 1 -4.65 47.70 2.48
C MET A 1 -3.85 46.70 3.30
N ARG A 2 -2.69 46.26 2.78
CA ARG A 2 -1.34 46.27 3.40
C ARG A 2 -1.29 45.69 4.84
N GLY A 3 -0.44 44.71 5.16
CA GLY A 3 0.86 44.46 4.56
C GLY A 3 1.47 43.09 4.84
N TRP A 4 2.37 42.75 3.93
CA TRP A 4 3.39 41.71 4.05
C TRP A 4 4.63 42.30 4.74
N GLY A 5 5.31 41.44 5.48
CA GLY A 5 6.75 41.49 5.68
C GLY A 5 7.29 40.06 5.78
N VAL A 6 8.54 39.72 5.49
CA VAL A 6 9.66 40.31 4.75
C VAL A 6 10.57 39.09 4.51
N ALA A 7 10.94 38.78 3.26
CA ALA A 7 12.10 37.93 2.96
C ALA A 7 12.91 38.56 1.81
N THR A 8 14.22 38.62 1.99
CA THR A 8 15.24 39.23 1.10
C THR A 8 16.18 38.12 0.59
N PRO A 9 16.98 38.32 -0.48
CA PRO A 9 16.81 37.60 -1.75
C PRO A 9 18.12 36.93 -2.28
N CYS A 10 18.02 36.31 -3.46
CA CYS A 10 19.03 35.79 -4.42
C CYS A 10 18.69 34.33 -4.72
N LEU A 11 18.30 33.89 -5.92
CA LEU A 11 18.90 34.12 -7.22
C LEU A 11 17.80 33.83 -8.28
N LEU A 12 17.00 34.82 -8.68
CA LEU A 12 15.99 34.63 -9.73
C LEU A 12 15.83 35.92 -10.54
N ALA A 13 16.70 36.09 -11.53
CA ALA A 13 16.56 37.16 -12.51
C ALA A 13 17.20 36.74 -13.82
N LEU A 14 16.50 35.94 -14.64
CA LEU A 14 16.57 35.93 -16.11
C LEU A 14 15.71 34.79 -16.67
N LEU A 15 14.37 34.89 -16.58
CA LEU A 15 13.41 34.18 -17.45
C LEU A 15 11.97 34.54 -17.04
N MET A 16 11.57 35.79 -17.27
CA MET A 16 10.15 36.15 -17.39
C MET A 16 9.98 37.18 -18.49
N VAL A 17 9.64 36.71 -19.69
CA VAL A 17 8.94 37.52 -20.69
C VAL A 17 7.73 36.70 -21.17
N SER A 18 6.57 37.08 -20.64
CA SER A 18 5.20 36.95 -21.18
C SER A 18 4.85 35.71 -22.03
N VAL A 19 4.16 34.74 -21.42
CA VAL A 19 3.25 33.83 -22.15
C VAL A 19 1.82 34.34 -21.93
N THR A 20 1.28 35.06 -22.91
CA THR A 20 -0.17 35.20 -23.08
C THR A 20 -0.62 34.15 -24.08
N ALA A 21 -1.65 33.39 -23.68
CA ALA A 21 -2.25 32.30 -24.44
C ALA A 21 -2.60 32.66 -25.90
N GLN A 22 -2.05 31.90 -26.84
CA GLN A 22 -2.56 31.71 -28.20
C GLN A 22 -2.39 30.23 -28.59
N PRO A 23 -3.28 29.67 -29.43
CA PRO A 23 -3.29 28.25 -29.74
C PRO A 23 -2.06 27.88 -30.59
N LEU A 24 -1.36 26.80 -30.20
CA LEU A 24 -0.22 26.26 -30.95
C LEU A 24 -0.67 25.90 -32.38
N VAL A 25 -0.16 26.66 -33.35
CA VAL A 25 -0.20 26.31 -34.76
C VAL A 25 0.93 25.32 -35.02
N VAL A 26 0.58 24.12 -35.49
CA VAL A 26 1.50 23.11 -36.00
C VAL A 26 2.28 23.72 -37.19
N PRO A 27 3.63 23.77 -37.20
CA PRO A 27 4.35 24.27 -38.35
C PRO A 27 4.32 23.27 -39.50
N HIS A 28 3.93 23.77 -40.67
CA HIS A 28 4.00 23.08 -41.96
C HIS A 28 5.45 22.69 -42.30
N ARG A 29 5.61 21.51 -42.93
CA ARG A 29 6.84 21.02 -43.58
C ARG A 29 7.64 22.15 -44.24
N LEU A 30 8.80 22.47 -43.65
CA LEU A 30 9.87 23.20 -44.32
C LEU A 30 10.84 22.17 -44.92
N SER A 31 11.23 22.44 -46.16
CA SER A 31 12.01 21.59 -47.05
C SER A 31 13.40 21.26 -46.51
N LEU A 32 13.77 19.99 -46.68
CA LEU A 32 15.10 19.41 -46.56
C LEU A 32 16.12 20.13 -47.43
N GLU A 33 17.12 20.72 -46.79
CA GLU A 33 18.50 20.97 -47.28
C GLU A 33 19.15 21.88 -46.23
N GLU A 34 19.81 21.32 -45.19
CA GLU A 34 20.87 21.97 -44.35
C GLU A 34 21.11 21.20 -43.02
N SER A 35 21.49 19.92 -43.06
CA SER A 35 21.95 19.23 -41.83
C SER A 35 23.09 18.22 -42.03
N GLU A 36 24.06 18.54 -42.90
CA GLU A 36 25.32 17.79 -43.01
C GLU A 36 26.51 18.48 -42.31
N ASN A 37 26.28 19.45 -41.42
CA ASN A 37 27.37 20.11 -40.69
C ASN A 37 27.46 19.61 -39.23
N MET A 38 28.00 18.41 -39.05
CA MET A 38 28.95 18.22 -37.93
C MET A 38 30.16 19.09 -38.21
N ALA A 39 30.80 19.63 -37.17
CA ALA A 39 31.93 20.55 -37.27
C ALA A 39 32.94 20.11 -38.34
N THR A 40 32.85 20.69 -39.54
CA THR A 40 33.82 20.48 -40.60
C THR A 40 35.10 21.20 -40.18
N PHE A 41 36.06 20.44 -39.67
CA PHE A 41 37.36 20.95 -39.27
C PHE A 41 38.17 21.37 -40.50
N SER A 42 38.49 22.68 -40.55
CA SER A 42 39.49 23.38 -41.37
C SER A 42 39.73 22.87 -42.81
N ILE A 43 39.30 23.70 -43.77
CA ILE A 43 39.60 23.61 -45.22
C ILE A 43 41.08 23.94 -45.55
N ASP A 44 41.93 24.14 -44.54
CA ASP A 44 43.25 24.74 -44.64
C ASP A 44 44.40 23.73 -44.56
N ALA A 45 44.16 22.45 -44.88
CA ALA A 45 45.08 21.34 -44.64
C ALA A 45 46.56 21.64 -44.99
N TRP A 46 46.85 22.49 -45.98
CA TRP A 46 48.23 22.86 -46.30
C TRP A 46 48.49 24.38 -46.37
N ASP A 47 47.55 25.22 -45.93
CA ASP A 47 47.76 26.67 -45.84
C ASP A 47 48.44 27.04 -44.52
N ILE A 48 49.77 27.01 -44.54
CA ILE A 48 50.63 27.31 -43.38
C ILE A 48 50.37 28.71 -42.80
N ALA A 49 49.86 29.67 -43.60
CA ALA A 49 49.60 31.02 -43.13
C ALA A 49 48.33 31.14 -42.26
N ASN A 50 47.40 30.20 -42.40
CA ASN A 50 46.11 30.16 -41.67
C ASN A 50 45.96 28.89 -40.81
N PHE A 51 47.02 28.10 -40.63
CA PHE A 51 46.97 26.88 -39.85
C PHE A 51 46.68 27.18 -38.36
N SER A 52 45.57 26.63 -37.87
CA SER A 52 45.28 26.60 -36.44
C SER A 52 45.97 25.40 -35.79
N ASP A 53 46.71 25.66 -34.71
CA ASP A 53 47.40 24.67 -33.87
C ASP A 53 46.50 24.09 -32.76
N VAL A 54 45.21 24.43 -32.78
CA VAL A 54 44.17 23.92 -31.90
C VAL A 54 43.18 23.12 -32.73
N ALA A 55 42.99 21.85 -32.40
CA ALA A 55 42.08 20.94 -33.10
C ALA A 55 40.61 21.31 -32.86
N VAL A 56 40.24 21.62 -31.61
CA VAL A 56 38.85 21.91 -31.19
C VAL A 56 38.77 23.33 -30.57
N PRO A 57 38.82 24.39 -31.38
CA PRO A 57 38.96 25.76 -30.88
C PRO A 57 37.74 26.30 -30.11
N GLN A 58 36.58 25.62 -30.18
CA GLN A 58 35.37 25.99 -29.44
C GLN A 58 35.29 25.33 -28.06
N GLY A 59 36.25 24.48 -27.69
CA GLY A 59 36.21 23.72 -26.43
C GLY A 59 35.27 22.52 -26.48
N PHE A 60 35.01 21.95 -25.31
CA PHE A 60 34.17 20.76 -25.12
C PHE A 60 33.06 21.03 -24.10
N ASP A 61 31.85 20.60 -24.45
CA ASP A 61 30.73 20.42 -23.53
C ASP A 61 30.01 19.10 -23.86
N GLN A 62 29.05 18.70 -23.00
CA GLN A 62 28.33 17.43 -23.17
C GLN A 62 27.64 17.33 -24.55
N THR A 63 27.14 18.44 -25.10
CA THR A 63 26.39 18.46 -26.36
C THR A 63 27.27 18.52 -27.62
N SER A 64 28.47 19.07 -27.50
CA SER A 64 29.44 19.19 -28.60
C SER A 64 30.38 17.99 -28.67
N TYR A 65 30.63 17.33 -27.53
CA TYR A 65 31.53 16.18 -27.46
C TYR A 65 30.81 14.84 -27.63
N MET A 66 29.61 14.66 -27.06
CA MET A 66 28.89 13.40 -27.16
C MET A 66 27.99 13.37 -28.39
N ASP A 67 28.10 12.29 -29.16
CA ASP A 67 27.23 12.05 -30.32
C ASP A 67 25.92 11.36 -29.91
N TYR A 68 24.81 12.04 -30.20
CA TYR A 68 23.43 11.57 -30.01
C TYR A 68 22.72 11.20 -31.33
N SER A 69 23.44 11.19 -32.46
CA SER A 69 22.87 10.84 -33.76
C SER A 69 22.31 9.41 -33.80
N ASP A 70 22.82 8.51 -32.95
CA ASP A 70 22.38 7.11 -32.84
C ASP A 70 21.34 6.87 -31.72
N VAL A 71 20.66 7.94 -31.25
CA VAL A 71 19.68 7.89 -30.14
C VAL A 71 18.26 8.13 -30.66
N GLY A 72 17.36 7.18 -30.38
CA GLY A 72 15.92 7.30 -30.63
C GLY A 72 15.14 7.72 -29.38
N VAL A 73 14.07 8.52 -29.52
CA VAL A 73 13.22 8.96 -28.41
C VAL A 73 11.79 8.46 -28.61
N LEU A 74 11.27 7.73 -27.63
CA LEU A 74 9.96 7.09 -27.68
C LEU A 74 8.97 7.81 -26.76
N ILE A 75 7.99 8.48 -27.34
CA ILE A 75 7.05 9.37 -26.63
C ILE A 75 5.65 8.79 -26.70
N ASN A 76 5.05 8.53 -25.53
CA ASN A 76 3.62 8.24 -25.44
C ASN A 76 2.83 9.55 -25.53
N ASN A 77 2.23 9.81 -26.69
CA ASN A 77 1.53 11.08 -26.96
C ASN A 77 0.23 11.22 -26.16
N LYS A 78 -0.28 10.15 -25.54
CA LYS A 78 -1.44 10.20 -24.62
C LYS A 78 -1.05 10.57 -23.18
N SER A 79 0.25 10.59 -22.84
CA SER A 79 0.73 11.04 -21.54
C SER A 79 1.34 12.44 -21.62
N GLU A 80 0.78 13.39 -20.86
CA GLU A 80 1.35 14.74 -20.75
C GLU A 80 2.79 14.73 -20.24
N ALA A 81 3.07 13.95 -19.21
CA ALA A 81 4.43 13.79 -18.68
C ALA A 81 5.41 13.30 -19.76
N SER A 82 5.01 12.31 -20.55
CA SER A 82 5.87 11.74 -21.59
C SER A 82 6.19 12.75 -22.68
N ARG A 83 5.18 13.52 -23.14
CA ARG A 83 5.39 14.58 -24.14
C ARG A 83 6.35 15.65 -23.63
N THR A 84 6.14 16.13 -22.41
CA THR A 84 6.96 17.21 -21.83
C THR A 84 8.43 16.79 -21.71
N ILE A 85 8.68 15.60 -21.16
CA ILE A 85 10.05 15.10 -20.97
C ILE A 85 10.70 14.75 -22.31
N GLY A 86 9.97 14.05 -23.20
CA GLY A 86 10.48 13.61 -24.48
C GLY A 86 10.90 14.77 -25.37
N TRP A 87 10.04 15.79 -25.51
CA TRP A 87 10.39 16.98 -26.30
C TRP A 87 11.49 17.82 -25.67
N ALA A 88 11.56 17.92 -24.34
CA ALA A 88 12.68 18.57 -23.67
C ALA A 88 14.01 17.89 -23.99
N PHE A 89 14.05 16.55 -23.97
CA PHE A 89 15.24 15.79 -24.32
C PHE A 89 15.62 15.92 -25.80
N VAL A 90 14.64 15.85 -26.71
CA VAL A 90 14.84 16.05 -28.15
C VAL A 90 15.49 17.40 -28.43
N GLN A 91 15.02 18.47 -27.79
CA GLN A 91 15.59 19.81 -27.93
C GLN A 91 16.98 19.90 -27.29
N ALA A 92 17.16 19.36 -26.08
CA ALA A 92 18.42 19.43 -25.35
C ALA A 92 19.58 18.66 -25.99
N ARG A 93 19.28 17.67 -26.84
CA ARG A 93 20.28 16.82 -27.53
C ARG A 93 20.29 16.97 -29.04
N SER A 94 19.50 17.89 -29.59
CA SER A 94 19.34 18.07 -31.04
C SER A 94 19.00 16.77 -31.77
N ILE A 95 18.12 15.94 -31.18
CA ILE A 95 17.73 14.65 -31.75
C ILE A 95 17.03 14.88 -33.11
N PRO A 96 17.47 14.23 -34.20
CA PRO A 96 16.79 14.31 -35.48
C PRO A 96 15.32 13.90 -35.35
N LEU A 97 14.40 14.66 -35.97
CA LEU A 97 12.97 14.35 -35.89
C LEU A 97 12.62 12.96 -36.43
N GLN A 98 13.40 12.44 -37.36
CA GLN A 98 13.27 11.07 -37.87
C GLN A 98 13.58 10.00 -36.79
N HIS A 99 14.30 10.35 -35.72
CA HIS A 99 14.60 9.49 -34.57
C HIS A 99 13.60 9.63 -33.42
N VAL A 100 12.47 10.33 -33.64
CA VAL A 100 11.40 10.48 -32.65
C VAL A 100 10.18 9.66 -33.06
N LEU A 101 9.76 8.72 -32.22
CA LEU A 101 8.49 8.00 -32.36
C LEU A 101 7.45 8.58 -31.41
N LEU A 102 6.26 8.88 -31.95
CA LEU A 102 5.08 9.22 -31.18
C LEU A 102 4.09 8.04 -31.24
N TRP A 103 3.75 7.46 -30.08
CA TRP A 103 2.58 6.58 -29.97
C TRP A 103 1.35 7.44 -29.73
N ASP A 104 0.54 7.65 -30.78
CA ASP A 104 -0.57 8.60 -30.82
C ASP A 104 -1.95 7.96 -31.02
N GLU A 105 -2.02 6.64 -31.15
CA GLU A 105 -3.26 5.89 -31.29
C GLU A 105 -4.17 6.06 -30.07
N ASP A 106 -5.48 6.25 -30.31
CA ASP A 106 -6.48 6.32 -29.25
C ASP A 106 -6.54 5.00 -28.48
N GLY A 107 -6.54 5.08 -27.14
CA GLY A 107 -6.49 3.90 -26.28
C GLY A 107 -5.08 3.47 -25.84
N THR A 108 -4.02 4.11 -26.35
CA THR A 108 -2.63 3.87 -25.88
C THR A 108 -2.55 4.03 -24.35
N PRO A 109 -2.21 2.97 -23.60
CA PRO A 109 -2.19 3.02 -22.13
C PRO A 109 -1.11 3.94 -21.56
N THR A 110 -1.40 4.59 -20.43
CA THR A 110 -0.44 5.44 -19.70
C THR A 110 -0.09 4.92 -18.30
N GLY A 111 -0.70 3.80 -17.88
CA GLY A 111 -0.41 3.17 -16.59
C GLY A 111 0.95 2.47 -16.56
N GLU A 112 1.53 2.30 -15.37
CA GLU A 112 2.83 1.64 -15.21
C GLU A 112 2.82 0.14 -15.58
N THR A 113 1.65 -0.49 -15.57
CA THR A 113 1.49 -1.92 -15.88
C THR A 113 0.49 -2.08 -17.02
N ILE A 114 0.89 -2.81 -18.05
CA ILE A 114 0.06 -3.18 -19.20
C ILE A 114 0.07 -4.69 -19.42
N ASN A 115 -0.92 -5.24 -20.10
CA ASN A 115 -0.88 -6.64 -20.51
C ASN A 115 -0.11 -6.85 -21.83
N ARG A 116 0.15 -8.12 -22.19
CA ARG A 116 0.93 -8.47 -23.39
C ARG A 116 0.29 -7.99 -24.69
N ASN A 117 -1.03 -8.09 -24.82
CA ASN A 117 -1.71 -7.62 -26.04
C ASN A 117 -1.56 -6.10 -26.17
N GLN A 118 -1.76 -5.37 -25.08
CA GLN A 118 -1.53 -3.92 -25.05
C GLN A 118 -0.09 -3.54 -25.40
N PHE A 119 0.91 -4.30 -24.94
CA PHE A 119 2.31 -4.09 -25.31
C PHE A 119 2.51 -4.28 -26.82
N ASN A 120 1.99 -5.37 -27.37
CA ASN A 120 2.15 -5.70 -28.78
C ASN A 120 1.48 -4.66 -29.67
N ASP A 121 0.18 -4.45 -29.45
CA ASP A 121 -0.70 -3.66 -30.32
C ASP A 121 -0.32 -2.17 -30.32
N TYR A 122 -0.11 -1.58 -29.14
CA TYR A 122 0.09 -0.12 -29.02
C TYR A 122 1.56 0.31 -29.01
N PHE A 123 2.51 -0.61 -28.76
CA PHE A 123 3.92 -0.23 -28.57
C PHE A 123 4.87 -0.98 -29.49
N SER A 124 4.96 -2.31 -29.42
CA SER A 124 6.00 -3.04 -30.16
C SER A 124 5.77 -3.06 -31.66
N ASP A 125 4.52 -3.27 -32.10
CA ASP A 125 4.22 -3.37 -33.53
C ASP A 125 4.34 -2.00 -34.22
N PRO A 126 3.81 -0.90 -33.67
CA PRO A 126 4.08 0.44 -34.18
C PRO A 126 5.58 0.80 -34.18
N PHE A 127 6.33 0.34 -33.16
CA PHE A 127 7.77 0.55 -33.11
C PHE A 127 8.52 -0.21 -34.21
N ARG A 128 8.15 -1.46 -34.50
CA ARG A 128 8.70 -2.25 -35.63
C ARG A 128 8.48 -1.54 -36.95
N GLU A 129 7.25 -1.08 -37.18
CA GLU A 129 6.90 -0.36 -38.40
C GLU A 129 7.70 0.94 -38.54
N TRP A 130 7.83 1.70 -37.44
CA TRP A 130 8.60 2.94 -37.43
C TRP A 130 10.09 2.74 -37.75
N ILE A 131 10.76 1.78 -37.11
CA ILE A 131 12.18 1.50 -37.39
C ILE A 131 12.35 1.09 -38.86
N SER A 132 11.49 0.20 -39.35
CA SER A 132 11.60 -0.33 -40.71
C SER A 132 11.36 0.75 -41.77
N ASN A 133 10.29 1.55 -41.61
CA ASN A 133 9.92 2.60 -42.57
C ASN A 133 10.97 3.72 -42.67
N ASN A 134 11.72 3.96 -41.60
CA ASN A 134 12.75 5.00 -41.56
C ASN A 134 14.18 4.44 -41.74
N SER A 135 14.34 3.14 -42.01
CA SER A 135 15.65 2.47 -42.16
C SER A 135 16.59 2.60 -40.94
N LEU A 136 16.01 2.71 -39.74
CA LEU A 136 16.75 3.01 -38.50
C LEU A 136 17.37 1.77 -37.84
N GLU A 137 17.15 0.57 -38.38
CA GLU A 137 17.61 -0.70 -37.79
C GLU A 137 19.13 -0.71 -37.58
N SER A 138 19.87 -0.16 -38.54
CA SER A 138 21.33 -0.10 -38.50
C SER A 138 21.89 1.19 -37.91
N GLU A 139 21.05 2.20 -37.69
CA GLU A 139 21.48 3.56 -37.29
C GLU A 139 21.37 3.77 -35.77
N LEU A 140 20.31 3.28 -35.15
CA LEU A 140 20.06 3.51 -33.73
C LEU A 140 20.74 2.45 -32.85
N ASN A 141 21.44 2.91 -31.82
CA ASN A 141 22.05 2.08 -30.78
C ASN A 141 21.31 2.22 -29.44
N TYR A 142 20.75 3.40 -29.18
CA TYR A 142 20.12 3.76 -27.90
C TYR A 142 18.67 4.16 -28.11
N LEU A 143 17.83 3.89 -27.11
CA LEU A 143 16.46 4.37 -27.06
C LEU A 143 16.19 5.02 -25.71
N VAL A 144 15.42 6.11 -25.71
CA VAL A 144 15.01 6.82 -24.50
C VAL A 144 13.50 6.75 -24.36
N THR A 145 13.03 6.12 -23.29
CA THR A 145 11.63 6.18 -22.83
C THR A 145 11.48 7.23 -21.74
N THR A 146 10.24 7.62 -21.42
CA THR A 146 9.99 8.68 -20.43
C THR A 146 8.90 8.27 -19.43
N LYS A 147 8.78 9.01 -18.31
CA LYS A 147 7.59 8.91 -17.44
C LYS A 147 6.32 9.03 -18.28
N GLY A 148 5.36 8.11 -18.11
CA GLY A 148 4.15 8.02 -18.92
C GLY A 148 4.18 6.96 -20.03
N VAL A 149 5.36 6.44 -20.37
CA VAL A 149 5.49 5.13 -21.05
C VAL A 149 5.36 4.04 -19.99
N PRO A 150 4.60 2.95 -20.22
CA PRO A 150 4.46 1.86 -19.26
C PRO A 150 5.80 1.33 -18.75
N LEU A 151 5.82 0.83 -17.51
CA LEU A 151 7.03 0.38 -16.82
C LEU A 151 7.25 -1.12 -16.99
N ARG A 152 6.17 -1.91 -17.03
CA ARG A 152 6.22 -3.37 -17.12
C ARG A 152 5.08 -3.97 -17.92
N VAL A 153 5.35 -5.14 -18.49
CA VAL A 153 4.36 -5.98 -19.16
C VAL A 153 3.98 -7.12 -18.22
N SER A 154 2.70 -7.23 -17.88
CA SER A 154 2.13 -8.23 -16.97
C SER A 154 1.22 -9.16 -17.75
N GLY A 155 1.66 -10.40 -17.98
CA GLY A 155 0.97 -11.35 -18.86
C GLY A 155 0.95 -12.81 -18.37
N GLY A 156 0.93 -13.05 -17.05
CA GLY A 156 1.04 -14.40 -16.49
C GLY A 156 2.41 -14.67 -15.88
N ASN A 157 3.07 -15.78 -16.25
CA ASN A 157 4.40 -16.14 -15.75
C ASN A 157 5.53 -15.25 -16.32
N ASN A 158 5.29 -14.60 -17.46
CA ASN A 158 6.21 -13.66 -18.07
C ASN A 158 6.21 -12.30 -17.34
N LYS A 159 7.22 -12.11 -16.49
CA LYS A 159 7.47 -10.88 -15.72
C LYS A 159 8.70 -10.17 -16.26
N VAL A 160 8.49 -9.03 -16.93
CA VAL A 160 9.54 -8.31 -17.66
C VAL A 160 9.31 -6.80 -17.59
N SER A 161 10.37 -5.99 -17.69
CA SER A 161 10.21 -4.54 -17.85
C SER A 161 9.85 -4.19 -19.30
N PHE A 162 9.10 -3.11 -19.48
CA PHE A 162 8.78 -2.59 -20.80
C PHE A 162 10.06 -2.25 -21.58
N ASP A 163 11.00 -1.59 -20.90
CA ASP A 163 12.25 -1.11 -21.50
C ASP A 163 13.12 -2.27 -21.99
N ASN A 164 13.07 -3.44 -21.33
CA ASN A 164 13.84 -4.59 -21.77
C ASN A 164 13.15 -5.37 -22.91
N GLU A 165 11.82 -5.38 -22.98
CA GLU A 165 11.09 -5.97 -24.13
C GLU A 165 11.28 -5.14 -25.40
N ILE A 166 11.10 -3.81 -25.31
CA ILE A 166 11.27 -2.93 -26.47
C ILE A 166 12.71 -2.95 -27.00
N ALA A 167 13.70 -3.19 -26.11
CA ALA A 167 15.10 -3.31 -26.47
C ALA A 167 15.40 -4.44 -27.47
N LEU A 168 14.61 -5.50 -27.49
CA LEU A 168 14.87 -6.69 -28.31
C LEU A 168 14.22 -6.61 -29.70
N VAL A 169 13.33 -5.64 -29.90
CA VAL A 169 12.51 -5.53 -31.10
C VAL A 169 13.37 -5.35 -32.36
N GLY A 170 13.16 -6.24 -33.32
CA GLY A 170 13.85 -6.26 -34.61
C GLY A 170 15.34 -6.60 -34.50
N GLY A 171 15.79 -7.16 -33.38
CA GLY A 171 17.18 -7.53 -33.11
C GLY A 171 17.43 -9.04 -33.16
N SER A 172 18.63 -9.47 -32.79
CA SER A 172 19.00 -10.90 -32.69
C SER A 172 18.25 -11.64 -31.58
N TYR A 173 17.74 -10.89 -30.59
CA TYR A 173 17.02 -11.41 -29.43
C TYR A 173 15.49 -11.32 -29.58
N ASP A 174 14.98 -10.97 -30.77
CA ASP A 174 13.56 -10.73 -31.01
C ASP A 174 12.65 -11.89 -30.58
N SER A 175 13.13 -13.14 -30.72
CA SER A 175 12.39 -14.34 -30.34
C SER A 175 12.19 -14.51 -28.82
N PHE A 176 12.90 -13.75 -27.99
CA PHE A 176 12.75 -13.78 -26.54
C PHE A 176 11.61 -12.89 -26.03
N ILE A 177 11.12 -11.96 -26.85
CA ILE A 177 9.94 -11.15 -26.56
C ILE A 177 8.76 -12.09 -26.25
N GLY A 178 8.12 -11.90 -25.10
CA GLY A 178 6.97 -12.72 -24.74
C GLY A 178 7.28 -14.09 -24.11
N GLN A 179 8.55 -14.46 -23.95
CA GLN A 179 8.94 -15.72 -23.32
C GLN A 179 8.96 -15.66 -21.78
N ASP A 180 8.75 -16.81 -21.11
CA ASP A 180 8.82 -16.95 -19.65
C ASP A 180 10.27 -17.09 -19.10
N TYR A 181 11.29 -16.90 -19.94
CA TYR A 181 12.70 -17.09 -19.61
C TYR A 181 13.58 -15.97 -20.17
N TRP A 182 14.76 -15.81 -19.58
CA TRP A 182 15.76 -14.80 -19.92
C TRP A 182 16.91 -15.39 -20.74
N THR A 183 17.78 -14.51 -21.24
CA THR A 183 19.05 -14.89 -21.89
C THR A 183 20.19 -13.96 -21.49
N ILE A 184 21.43 -14.36 -21.74
CA ILE A 184 22.62 -13.57 -21.44
C ILE A 184 22.92 -12.66 -22.63
N ALA A 185 23.07 -11.36 -22.39
CA ALA A 185 23.53 -10.43 -23.40
C ALA A 185 25.03 -10.64 -23.68
N GLU A 186 25.41 -10.71 -24.95
CA GLU A 186 26.80 -10.80 -25.37
C GLU A 186 27.43 -9.39 -25.51
N TYR A 187 27.31 -8.55 -24.48
CA TYR A 187 27.98 -7.25 -24.40
C TYR A 187 28.82 -7.12 -23.13
N GLY A 188 30.03 -6.56 -23.27
CA GLY A 188 30.93 -6.34 -22.15
C GLY A 188 31.59 -7.62 -21.61
N PRO A 189 32.09 -7.58 -20.35
CA PRO A 189 32.90 -8.65 -19.77
C PRO A 189 32.21 -10.02 -19.65
N PHE A 190 30.87 -10.06 -19.58
CA PHE A 190 30.11 -11.31 -19.48
C PHE A 190 29.97 -12.06 -20.80
N ALA A 191 30.25 -11.41 -21.94
CA ALA A 191 30.23 -12.07 -23.24
C ALA A 191 31.26 -13.21 -23.29
N ASN A 192 31.06 -14.18 -24.19
CA ASN A 192 31.99 -15.30 -24.41
C ASN A 192 32.35 -16.09 -23.13
N ASN A 193 31.36 -16.40 -22.28
CA ASN A 193 31.56 -17.08 -20.99
C ASN A 193 32.53 -16.35 -20.04
N GLY A 194 32.43 -15.02 -19.96
CA GLY A 194 33.28 -14.20 -19.09
C GLY A 194 34.63 -13.80 -19.70
N ALA A 195 34.84 -14.02 -21.00
CA ALA A 195 36.05 -13.65 -21.73
C ALA A 195 35.87 -12.40 -22.62
N GLY A 196 34.68 -11.78 -22.57
CA GLY A 196 34.37 -10.55 -23.27
C GLY A 196 35.26 -9.40 -22.84
N LYS A 197 35.48 -8.44 -23.73
CA LYS A 197 36.17 -7.18 -23.43
C LYS A 197 35.17 -6.04 -23.57
N MET A 198 35.39 -5.00 -22.77
CA MET A 198 34.61 -3.79 -22.91
C MET A 198 34.97 -3.07 -24.22
N GLU A 199 33.96 -2.61 -24.94
CA GLU A 199 34.08 -1.90 -26.21
C GLU A 199 32.89 -0.94 -26.39
N VAL A 200 33.01 -0.03 -27.37
CA VAL A 200 31.90 0.89 -27.73
C VAL A 200 30.74 0.05 -28.24
N PHE A 201 29.53 0.32 -27.73
CA PHE A 201 28.35 -0.46 -28.09
C PHE A 201 27.92 -0.20 -29.54
N SER A 202 27.57 -1.28 -30.24
CA SER A 202 26.87 -1.21 -31.53
C SER A 202 25.75 -2.24 -31.57
N ARG A 203 24.52 -1.80 -31.86
CA ARG A 203 23.36 -2.67 -32.06
C ARG A 203 23.62 -3.68 -33.17
N GLN A 204 24.29 -3.27 -34.26
CA GLN A 204 24.58 -4.18 -35.37
C GLN A 204 25.41 -5.39 -34.93
N LYS A 205 26.29 -5.20 -33.94
CA LYS A 205 27.14 -6.25 -33.39
C LYS A 205 26.41 -7.08 -32.33
N HIS A 206 25.73 -6.42 -31.39
CA HIS A 206 25.18 -7.10 -30.20
C HIS A 206 23.70 -7.47 -30.33
N GLY A 207 22.97 -6.92 -31.30
CA GLY A 207 21.62 -7.37 -31.66
C GLY A 207 20.48 -6.90 -30.75
N PHE A 208 20.66 -5.86 -29.94
CA PHE A 208 19.62 -5.23 -29.12
C PHE A 208 19.89 -3.72 -28.94
N PHE A 209 18.94 -2.97 -28.40
CA PHE A 209 19.11 -1.55 -28.05
C PHE A 209 19.50 -1.36 -26.59
N LEU A 210 20.33 -0.35 -26.31
CA LEU A 210 20.49 0.14 -24.94
C LEU A 210 19.33 1.11 -24.63
N VAL A 211 18.37 0.66 -23.81
CA VAL A 211 17.19 1.46 -23.46
C VAL A 211 17.40 2.11 -22.10
N THR A 212 17.33 3.43 -22.06
CA THR A 212 17.26 4.17 -20.79
C THR A 212 15.95 4.91 -20.67
N ARG A 213 15.64 5.33 -19.45
CA ARG A 213 14.42 6.04 -19.13
C ARG A 213 14.74 7.39 -18.49
N LEU A 214 13.98 8.42 -18.85
CA LEU A 214 13.92 9.69 -18.12
C LEU A 214 12.64 9.71 -17.28
N THR A 215 12.79 9.42 -15.98
CA THR A 215 11.66 9.28 -15.05
C THR A 215 12.04 9.68 -13.63
N GLY A 216 11.03 9.82 -12.79
CA GLY A 216 11.10 10.08 -11.36
C GLY A 216 9.67 10.15 -10.80
N TYR A 217 9.53 10.50 -9.52
CA TYR A 217 8.21 10.75 -8.95
C TYR A 217 7.45 11.83 -9.73
N THR A 218 8.16 12.89 -10.13
CA THR A 218 7.62 14.04 -10.86
C THR A 218 8.26 14.20 -12.24
N VAL A 219 7.66 15.05 -13.08
CA VAL A 219 8.25 15.50 -14.35
C VAL A 219 9.54 16.28 -14.09
N ASP A 220 9.58 17.10 -13.03
CA ASP A 220 10.74 17.91 -12.68
C ASP A 220 11.98 17.07 -12.35
N THR A 221 11.80 15.96 -11.60
CA THR A 221 12.91 15.02 -11.37
C THR A 221 13.46 14.49 -12.70
N ALA A 222 12.58 14.10 -13.63
CA ALA A 222 13.00 13.57 -14.94
C ALA A 222 13.70 14.63 -15.82
N LEU A 223 13.23 15.87 -15.82
CA LEU A 223 13.89 16.99 -16.51
C LEU A 223 15.25 17.31 -15.87
N GLY A 224 15.33 17.23 -14.54
CA GLY A 224 16.57 17.40 -13.79
C GLY A 224 17.68 16.43 -14.23
N LEU A 225 17.35 15.19 -14.63
CA LEU A 225 18.34 14.24 -15.14
C LEU A 225 19.05 14.74 -16.42
N ILE A 226 18.34 15.49 -17.28
CA ILE A 226 18.92 16.08 -18.50
C ILE A 226 19.97 17.13 -18.13
N GLU A 227 19.66 17.94 -17.12
CA GLU A 227 20.54 19.00 -16.63
C GLU A 227 21.74 18.46 -15.87
N LEU A 228 21.54 17.45 -15.02
CA LEU A 228 22.63 16.75 -14.35
C LEU A 228 23.60 16.13 -15.37
N ALA A 229 23.09 15.61 -16.48
CA ALA A 229 23.94 15.11 -17.56
C ALA A 229 24.71 16.24 -18.27
N ASN A 230 24.12 17.42 -18.50
CA ASN A 230 24.82 18.59 -19.07
C ASN A 230 26.02 19.01 -18.24
N GLN A 231 25.87 18.95 -16.91
CA GLN A 231 26.89 19.37 -15.96
C GLN A 231 27.87 18.24 -15.59
N SER A 232 27.73 17.05 -16.17
CA SER A 232 28.48 15.85 -15.72
C SER A 232 29.92 15.77 -16.22
N LEU A 233 30.20 16.29 -17.41
CA LEU A 233 31.48 16.08 -18.11
C LEU A 233 32.64 16.68 -17.32
N GLY A 234 33.65 15.86 -16.99
CA GLY A 234 34.83 16.28 -16.22
C GLY A 234 34.64 16.27 -14.70
N ASN A 235 33.43 16.02 -14.18
CA ASN A 235 33.21 15.96 -12.75
C ASN A 235 33.94 14.76 -12.12
N ARG A 236 34.39 14.96 -10.88
CA ARG A 236 35.09 13.97 -10.06
C ARG A 236 34.57 14.01 -8.65
N GLY A 237 34.56 12.85 -8.02
CA GLY A 237 34.11 12.66 -6.64
C GLY A 237 34.58 11.31 -6.12
N GLN A 238 34.08 10.94 -4.95
CA GLN A 238 34.36 9.64 -4.36
C GLN A 238 33.37 8.57 -4.81
N PHE A 239 33.87 7.33 -4.87
CA PHE A 239 33.03 6.14 -4.95
C PHE A 239 32.71 5.67 -3.53
N VAL A 240 31.44 5.36 -3.29
CA VAL A 240 30.94 4.92 -1.99
C VAL A 240 30.44 3.49 -2.12
N LEU A 241 31.04 2.58 -1.36
CA LEU A 241 30.70 1.17 -1.33
C LEU A 241 30.23 0.80 0.07
N ASP A 242 29.04 0.20 0.17
CA ASP A 242 28.46 -0.19 1.45
C ASP A 242 28.10 -1.69 1.46
N LEU A 243 28.85 -2.45 2.25
CA LEU A 243 28.68 -3.89 2.41
C LEU A 243 27.66 -4.20 3.50
N ALA A 244 26.81 -5.20 3.24
CA ALA A 244 25.91 -5.76 4.24
C ALA A 244 26.54 -6.93 4.99
N THR A 245 26.87 -6.75 6.26
CA THR A 245 27.50 -7.79 7.09
C THR A 245 26.64 -9.04 7.28
N ASN A 246 25.31 -8.89 7.31
CA ASN A 246 24.35 -10.01 7.35
C ASN A 246 24.41 -10.91 6.10
N ARG A 247 25.10 -10.50 5.03
CA ARG A 247 25.26 -11.29 3.80
C ARG A 247 26.56 -12.09 3.74
N ASN A 248 27.52 -11.85 4.63
CA ASN A 248 28.86 -12.48 4.60
C ASN A 248 28.84 -14.02 4.68
N ASN A 249 27.84 -14.60 5.34
CA ASN A 249 27.70 -16.05 5.50
C ASN A 249 26.51 -16.63 4.71
N SER A 250 25.94 -15.85 3.80
CA SER A 250 24.78 -16.25 3.00
C SER A 250 25.19 -16.80 1.63
N GLY A 251 24.28 -17.48 0.92
CA GLY A 251 24.47 -17.84 -0.50
C GLY A 251 24.65 -16.62 -1.43
N TYR A 252 24.44 -15.42 -0.92
CA TYR A 252 24.54 -14.15 -1.63
C TYR A 252 25.87 -13.42 -1.40
N LYS A 253 26.80 -14.03 -0.65
CA LYS A 253 28.12 -13.46 -0.31
C LYS A 253 28.89 -12.93 -1.53
N TYR A 254 28.70 -13.52 -2.72
CA TYR A 254 29.45 -13.13 -3.91
C TYR A 254 29.29 -11.64 -4.27
N TRP A 255 28.16 -11.00 -3.96
CA TRP A 255 27.97 -9.57 -4.24
C TRP A 255 28.76 -8.70 -3.25
N ASN A 256 28.96 -9.14 -2.00
CA ASN A 256 29.96 -8.55 -1.10
C ASN A 256 31.38 -8.72 -1.66
N ASP A 257 31.70 -9.89 -2.20
CA ASP A 257 33.01 -10.15 -2.84
C ASP A 257 33.22 -9.26 -4.08
N ASP A 258 32.14 -8.93 -4.80
CA ASP A 258 32.19 -7.99 -5.92
C ASP A 258 32.48 -6.55 -5.44
N LEU A 259 31.92 -6.10 -4.30
CA LEU A 259 32.28 -4.81 -3.70
C LEU A 259 33.76 -4.74 -3.32
N TYR A 260 34.34 -5.82 -2.78
CA TYR A 260 35.79 -5.90 -2.54
C TYR A 260 36.59 -5.79 -3.85
N THR A 261 36.09 -6.39 -4.93
CA THR A 261 36.71 -6.33 -6.26
C THR A 261 36.62 -4.93 -6.86
N ALA A 262 35.48 -4.27 -6.70
CA ALA A 262 35.26 -2.87 -7.09
C ALA A 262 36.25 -1.94 -6.38
N ASN A 263 36.37 -2.05 -5.05
CA ASN A 263 37.35 -1.26 -4.28
C ASN A 263 38.79 -1.51 -4.75
N THR A 264 39.16 -2.79 -4.97
CA THR A 264 40.49 -3.15 -5.48
C THR A 264 40.79 -2.52 -6.83
N THR A 265 39.80 -2.45 -7.72
CA THR A 265 39.95 -1.87 -9.05
C THR A 265 40.00 -0.35 -8.98
N LEU A 266 39.01 0.28 -8.34
CA LEU A 266 38.87 1.74 -8.27
C LEU A 266 39.99 2.38 -7.46
N ASN A 267 40.20 1.97 -6.20
CA ASN A 267 41.21 2.53 -5.32
C ASN A 267 42.60 1.95 -5.63
N GLY A 268 42.70 0.62 -5.70
CA GLY A 268 43.99 -0.06 -5.83
C GLY A 268 44.64 0.10 -7.21
N THR A 269 43.88 -0.13 -8.30
CA THR A 269 44.43 -0.11 -9.67
C THR A 269 44.33 1.27 -10.32
N MET A 270 43.19 1.96 -10.16
CA MET A 270 42.92 3.24 -10.82
C MET A 270 43.28 4.47 -9.95
N GLY A 271 43.57 4.28 -8.65
CA GLY A 271 43.94 5.37 -7.75
C GLY A 271 42.82 6.36 -7.44
N LEU A 272 41.56 5.95 -7.60
CA LEU A 272 40.38 6.80 -7.37
C LEU A 272 39.96 6.79 -5.90
N PRO A 273 39.42 7.91 -5.36
CA PRO A 273 38.95 7.96 -3.98
C PRO A 273 37.75 7.02 -3.76
N VAL A 274 37.87 6.13 -2.77
CA VAL A 274 36.81 5.19 -2.39
C VAL A 274 36.59 5.20 -0.88
N THR A 275 35.34 5.42 -0.46
CA THR A 275 34.88 5.14 0.90
C THR A 275 34.20 3.78 0.90
N PHE A 276 34.78 2.81 1.60
CA PHE A 276 34.27 1.44 1.65
C PHE A 276 33.89 1.05 3.08
N ASN A 277 32.59 1.08 3.37
CA ASN A 277 32.05 0.61 4.63
C ASN A 277 31.96 -0.92 4.66
N GLN A 278 32.48 -1.51 5.74
CA GLN A 278 32.53 -2.96 5.95
C GLN A 278 31.91 -3.40 7.29
N ASN A 279 31.29 -2.47 8.02
CA ASN A 279 30.64 -2.74 9.30
C ASN A 279 29.11 -2.95 9.09
N SER A 280 28.34 -3.03 10.18
CA SER A 280 26.90 -3.25 10.11
C SER A 280 26.05 -1.98 10.02
N THR A 281 26.64 -0.79 9.88
CA THR A 281 25.88 0.46 9.77
C THR A 281 25.64 0.80 8.31
N PHE A 282 24.39 1.05 7.92
CA PHE A 282 24.07 1.52 6.57
C PHE A 282 24.68 2.90 6.29
N LEU A 283 25.48 3.02 5.24
CA LEU A 283 26.21 4.25 4.94
C LEU A 283 25.33 5.26 4.19
N THR A 284 25.31 6.50 4.70
CA THR A 284 24.57 7.65 4.16
C THR A 284 25.31 8.94 4.55
N ASP A 285 24.83 10.11 4.10
CA ASP A 285 25.41 11.43 4.41
C ASP A 285 26.86 11.57 3.93
N GLN A 286 27.15 11.01 2.74
CA GLN A 286 28.46 11.13 2.10
C GLN A 286 28.49 12.34 1.17
N SER A 287 29.62 13.05 1.17
CA SER A 287 29.83 14.23 0.34
C SER A 287 30.45 13.89 -1.02
N GLU A 288 30.23 14.72 -2.05
CA GLU A 288 30.95 14.61 -3.32
C GLU A 288 30.85 13.21 -3.99
N VAL A 289 29.68 12.58 -3.99
CA VAL A 289 29.51 11.19 -4.45
C VAL A 289 29.34 11.14 -5.98
N ILE A 290 30.24 10.45 -6.68
CA ILE A 290 30.17 10.21 -8.14
C ILE A 290 29.76 8.77 -8.50
N GLY A 291 29.93 7.81 -7.58
CA GLY A 291 29.50 6.44 -7.77
C GLY A 291 29.11 5.80 -6.45
N TYR A 292 28.01 5.05 -6.43
CA TYR A 292 27.52 4.40 -5.21
C TYR A 292 27.04 2.97 -5.46
N ALA A 293 27.39 2.06 -4.55
CA ALA A 293 26.85 0.70 -4.54
C ALA A 293 26.55 0.22 -3.12
N SER A 294 25.33 -0.28 -2.87
CA SER A 294 24.95 -0.90 -1.59
C SER A 294 23.90 -1.99 -1.71
N TRP A 295 23.57 -2.63 -0.60
CA TRP A 295 22.45 -3.57 -0.52
C TRP A 295 21.08 -2.90 -0.40
N GLY A 296 21.00 -1.58 -0.25
CA GLY A 296 19.75 -0.86 0.02
C GLY A 296 18.95 -1.51 1.17
N SER A 297 17.64 -1.65 1.00
CA SER A 297 16.77 -2.31 1.99
C SER A 297 17.04 -3.78 2.28
N ASN A 298 17.94 -4.44 1.52
CA ASN A 298 18.41 -5.79 1.82
C ASN A 298 19.57 -5.83 2.85
N ASP A 299 20.09 -4.67 3.26
CA ASP A 299 21.00 -4.53 4.39
C ASP A 299 20.24 -4.72 5.72
N GLY A 300 20.82 -5.48 6.66
CA GLY A 300 20.19 -5.78 7.94
C GLY A 300 19.94 -4.55 8.83
N SER A 301 20.66 -3.46 8.61
CA SER A 301 20.52 -2.21 9.36
C SER A 301 19.62 -1.17 8.67
N TRP A 302 19.17 -1.42 7.43
CA TRP A 302 18.33 -0.48 6.69
C TRP A 302 16.94 -0.30 7.34
N GLY A 303 16.37 -1.40 7.86
CA GLY A 303 15.04 -1.43 8.45
C GLY A 303 14.99 -1.12 9.95
N GLU A 304 16.06 -0.62 10.56
CA GLU A 304 16.05 -0.25 11.97
C GLU A 304 15.00 0.83 12.24
N ASN A 305 14.19 0.65 13.27
CA ASN A 305 13.19 1.62 13.69
C ASN A 305 13.86 2.66 14.58
N TRP A 306 13.77 3.93 14.21
CA TRP A 306 14.45 5.02 14.89
C TRP A 306 13.63 5.60 16.04
N LEU A 307 12.35 5.24 16.15
CA LEU A 307 11.49 5.73 17.22
C LEU A 307 11.63 4.84 18.47
N PRO A 308 11.93 5.41 19.65
CA PRO A 308 11.99 4.64 20.88
C PRO A 308 10.59 4.18 21.31
N ASN A 309 10.52 2.96 21.87
CA ASN A 309 9.29 2.29 22.32
C ASN A 309 8.14 2.32 21.29
N ALA A 310 8.46 2.16 20.01
CA ALA A 310 7.50 2.30 18.93
C ALA A 310 6.54 1.10 18.79
N GLY A 311 6.87 -0.05 19.36
CA GLY A 311 5.91 -1.15 19.56
C GLY A 311 5.07 -1.00 20.83
N PHE A 312 5.22 0.11 21.56
CA PHE A 312 4.62 0.31 22.90
C PHE A 312 5.00 -0.78 23.92
N ASP A 313 6.10 -1.51 23.69
CA ASP A 313 6.53 -2.70 24.43
C ASP A 313 6.90 -2.49 25.92
N THR A 314 7.06 -1.25 26.33
CA THR A 314 7.54 -0.88 27.68
C THR A 314 6.46 -0.09 28.41
N ASP A 315 5.87 -0.72 29.43
CA ASP A 315 5.02 -0.09 30.43
C ASP A 315 5.81 0.95 31.24
N ASP A 316 5.24 2.14 31.41
CA ASP A 316 5.76 3.22 32.24
C ASP A 316 4.62 4.18 32.65
N ALA A 317 4.09 3.98 33.86
CA ALA A 317 3.01 4.78 34.43
C ALA A 317 3.35 6.28 34.63
N SER A 318 4.59 6.74 34.37
CA SER A 318 4.91 8.17 34.35
C SER A 318 4.38 8.89 33.10
N TYR A 319 3.96 8.14 32.08
CA TYR A 319 3.35 8.65 30.86
C TYR A 319 1.83 8.41 30.87
N THR A 320 1.05 9.37 30.36
CA THR A 320 -0.42 9.30 30.47
C THR A 320 -1.06 8.21 29.61
N SER A 321 -0.34 7.60 28.67
CA SER A 321 -0.81 6.42 27.92
C SER A 321 -0.54 5.09 28.63
N GLY A 322 0.29 5.09 29.68
CA GLY A 322 0.89 3.89 30.25
C GLY A 322 2.06 3.32 29.45
N ALA A 323 2.32 3.77 28.22
CA ALA A 323 3.47 3.36 27.43
C ALA A 323 4.60 4.41 27.51
N LYS A 324 5.82 3.94 27.77
CA LYS A 324 7.01 4.80 27.86
C LYS A 324 7.18 5.68 26.61
N TYR A 325 7.45 6.97 26.83
CA TYR A 325 7.62 8.05 25.82
C TYR A 325 6.34 8.59 25.18
N TRP A 326 5.19 7.95 25.41
CA TRP A 326 3.92 8.30 24.77
C TRP A 326 2.96 8.97 25.74
N ASN A 327 2.60 10.22 25.50
CA ASN A 327 1.52 10.87 26.23
C ASN A 327 0.21 10.69 25.48
N ALA A 328 -0.87 10.54 26.23
CA ALA A 328 -2.23 10.45 25.75
C ALA A 328 -3.03 11.70 26.12
N THR A 329 -3.90 12.13 25.22
CA THR A 329 -4.99 13.08 25.46
C THR A 329 -6.30 12.31 25.46
N ILE A 330 -7.15 12.58 26.47
CA ILE A 330 -8.50 12.02 26.57
C ILE A 330 -9.51 12.98 25.92
N PRO A 331 -10.60 12.46 25.34
CA PRO A 331 -11.66 13.28 24.76
C PRO A 331 -12.45 14.03 25.85
N ASN A 332 -13.26 15.02 25.45
CA ASN A 332 -14.21 15.65 26.37
C ASN A 332 -15.42 14.73 26.55
N LEU A 333 -15.76 14.39 27.79
CA LEU A 333 -16.84 13.46 28.11
C LEU A 333 -17.98 14.15 28.87
N THR A 334 -19.22 13.75 28.58
CA THR A 334 -20.38 14.01 29.43
C THR A 334 -20.41 13.05 30.62
N ALA A 335 -21.17 13.39 31.67
CA ALA A 335 -21.24 12.56 32.87
C ALA A 335 -21.80 11.17 32.55
N GLY A 336 -21.02 10.13 32.87
CA GLY A 336 -21.37 8.72 32.70
C GLY A 336 -20.59 8.02 31.58
N ASP A 337 -20.23 8.73 30.51
CA ASP A 337 -19.35 8.18 29.47
C ASP A 337 -17.94 7.98 30.04
N THR A 338 -17.27 6.94 29.55
CA THR A 338 -15.89 6.64 29.93
C THR A 338 -14.97 6.58 28.71
N PHE A 339 -13.71 6.94 28.94
CA PHE A 339 -12.61 6.74 28.02
C PHE A 339 -11.34 6.54 28.83
N ASN A 340 -10.55 5.52 28.50
CA ASN A 340 -9.28 5.28 29.16
C ASN A 340 -8.20 4.85 28.17
N TRP A 341 -7.01 5.42 28.34
CA TRP A 341 -5.80 4.92 27.71
C TRP A 341 -5.08 3.99 28.68
N SER A 342 -4.71 2.79 28.23
CA SER A 342 -3.94 1.84 29.04
C SER A 342 -2.95 1.03 28.20
N TYR A 343 -1.83 0.69 28.82
CA TYR A 343 -0.96 -0.38 28.31
C TYR A 343 -1.56 -1.75 28.67
N GLN A 344 -1.60 -2.67 27.71
CA GLN A 344 -2.05 -4.04 27.92
C GLN A 344 -1.23 -5.05 27.11
N THR A 345 -1.36 -6.34 27.46
CA THR A 345 -0.52 -7.41 26.88
C THR A 345 -1.29 -8.57 26.24
N GLU A 346 -2.61 -8.56 26.31
CA GLU A 346 -3.49 -9.63 25.83
C GLU A 346 -3.76 -9.50 24.33
N HIS A 347 -4.15 -8.31 23.87
CA HIS A 347 -4.52 -8.04 22.50
C HIS A 347 -3.45 -7.20 21.78
N LYS A 348 -2.40 -7.86 21.31
CA LYS A 348 -1.25 -7.21 20.65
C LYS A 348 -0.91 -7.86 19.32
N ARG A 349 -0.29 -7.09 18.44
CA ARG A 349 0.19 -7.51 17.13
C ARG A 349 1.57 -8.13 17.22
N ASN A 350 2.51 -7.47 17.90
CA ASN A 350 3.88 -7.93 18.08
C ASN A 350 4.41 -7.58 19.47
N GLY A 351 5.64 -8.01 19.75
CA GLY A 351 6.36 -7.54 20.93
C GLY A 351 5.68 -7.93 22.25
N ASN A 352 5.78 -7.06 23.23
CA ASN A 352 5.39 -7.34 24.62
C ASN A 352 4.00 -6.79 24.97
N GLY A 353 3.54 -5.72 24.34
CA GLY A 353 2.27 -5.08 24.64
C GLY A 353 1.80 -4.12 23.56
N ALA A 354 0.64 -3.51 23.77
CA ALA A 354 0.04 -2.51 22.90
C ALA A 354 -0.68 -1.46 23.76
N VAL A 355 -0.98 -0.30 23.17
CA VAL A 355 -1.83 0.71 23.81
C VAL A 355 -3.28 0.47 23.44
N GLU A 356 -4.16 0.48 24.44
CA GLU A 356 -5.60 0.34 24.33
C GLU A 356 -6.26 1.69 24.66
N ALA A 357 -7.17 2.12 23.80
CA ALA A 357 -8.17 3.14 24.05
C ALA A 357 -9.51 2.43 24.27
N SER A 358 -9.89 2.21 25.53
CA SER A 358 -11.21 1.68 25.87
C SER A 358 -12.21 2.81 26.06
N LEU A 359 -13.45 2.60 25.62
CA LEU A 359 -14.54 3.55 25.79
C LEU A 359 -15.84 2.83 26.09
N SER A 360 -16.73 3.52 26.78
CA SER A 360 -18.11 3.09 26.98
C SER A 360 -19.01 4.32 27.06
N ALA A 361 -20.11 4.30 26.32
CA ALA A 361 -21.20 5.26 26.34
C ALA A 361 -22.16 4.93 27.48
N VAL A 362 -22.91 5.93 27.94
CA VAL A 362 -24.02 5.69 28.86
C VAL A 362 -25.11 4.89 28.16
N CYS A 363 -25.27 3.64 28.57
CA CYS A 363 -26.36 2.76 28.19
C CYS A 363 -27.21 2.42 29.42
N ASN A 364 -28.52 2.34 29.25
CA ASN A 364 -29.43 1.87 30.29
C ASN A 364 -30.35 0.79 29.72
N ASP A 365 -30.60 -0.25 30.51
CA ASP A 365 -31.66 -1.20 30.21
C ASP A 365 -33.02 -0.50 30.30
N ALA A 366 -33.80 -0.57 29.22
CA ALA A 366 -35.10 0.07 29.09
C ALA A 366 -36.17 -0.94 28.65
N SER A 367 -37.40 -0.78 29.14
CA SER A 367 -38.53 -1.60 28.68
C SER A 367 -38.88 -1.28 27.22
N GLY A 368 -39.08 -2.33 26.44
CA GLY A 368 -39.68 -2.26 25.12
C GLY A 368 -41.21 -2.09 25.17
N ASP A 369 -41.86 -2.45 26.28
CA ASP A 369 -43.32 -2.37 26.41
C ASP A 369 -43.81 -0.92 26.32
N GLY A 370 -44.69 -0.68 25.35
CA GLY A 370 -45.24 0.64 25.06
C GLY A 370 -44.23 1.66 24.51
N THR A 371 -42.95 1.27 24.32
CA THR A 371 -41.92 2.13 23.75
C THR A 371 -42.19 2.33 22.27
N GLN A 372 -42.34 3.58 21.83
CA GLN A 372 -42.60 3.91 20.44
C GLN A 372 -41.36 3.68 19.58
N GLY A 373 -41.47 2.89 18.52
CA GLY A 373 -40.39 2.67 17.56
C GLY A 373 -40.28 1.23 17.10
N ILE A 374 -39.16 0.93 16.45
CA ILE A 374 -38.82 -0.37 15.88
C ILE A 374 -37.42 -0.71 16.37
N LEU A 375 -37.22 -1.91 16.93
CA LEU A 375 -35.88 -2.39 17.26
C LEU A 375 -35.15 -2.71 15.95
N ALA A 376 -34.04 -2.02 15.71
CA ALA A 376 -33.22 -2.20 14.51
C ALA A 376 -31.84 -2.72 14.88
N GLU A 377 -31.52 -3.87 14.31
CA GLU A 377 -30.26 -4.57 14.47
C GLU A 377 -29.55 -4.60 13.12
N TYR A 378 -28.35 -4.03 13.09
CA TYR A 378 -27.56 -3.85 11.88
C TYR A 378 -26.37 -4.81 11.87
N PHE A 379 -26.08 -5.38 10.71
CA PHE A 379 -25.04 -6.38 10.52
C PHE A 379 -24.11 -5.96 9.38
N ASP A 380 -22.81 -5.94 9.65
CA ASP A 380 -21.77 -5.73 8.63
C ASP A 380 -21.57 -7.04 7.86
N ASN A 381 -21.85 -7.06 6.56
CA ASN A 381 -21.68 -8.25 5.72
C ASN A 381 -20.41 -8.19 4.87
N ASP A 382 -19.47 -7.27 5.13
CA ASP A 382 -18.20 -7.26 4.41
C ASP A 382 -17.45 -8.59 4.59
N GLY A 383 -17.00 -9.15 3.47
CA GLY A 383 -16.37 -10.48 3.43
C GLY A 383 -17.30 -11.68 3.67
N ILE A 384 -18.60 -11.48 3.92
CA ILE A 384 -19.57 -12.57 4.07
C ILE A 384 -20.13 -12.96 2.70
N SER A 385 -20.09 -14.26 2.38
CA SER A 385 -20.65 -14.81 1.13
C SER A 385 -21.93 -15.60 1.41
N PHE A 386 -23.03 -15.20 0.78
CA PHE A 386 -24.30 -15.92 0.81
C PHE A 386 -24.95 -15.99 -0.58
N ASN A 387 -25.94 -16.86 -0.73
CA ASN A 387 -26.71 -16.95 -1.96
C ASN A 387 -27.70 -15.77 -2.02
N THR A 388 -27.45 -14.80 -2.92
CA THR A 388 -28.29 -13.62 -3.08
C THR A 388 -29.71 -13.91 -3.57
N ALA A 389 -30.01 -15.14 -4.01
CA ALA A 389 -31.39 -15.57 -4.27
C ALA A 389 -32.21 -15.84 -3.00
N SER A 390 -31.62 -15.68 -1.82
CA SER A 390 -32.22 -15.87 -0.49
C SER A 390 -31.68 -14.81 0.49
N MET A 391 -32.29 -14.69 1.66
CA MET A 391 -31.78 -13.84 2.75
C MET A 391 -30.56 -14.48 3.43
N PRO A 392 -29.58 -13.68 3.90
CA PRO A 392 -28.54 -14.18 4.80
C PRO A 392 -29.15 -14.61 6.14
N LEU A 393 -28.57 -15.64 6.76
CA LEU A 393 -28.97 -16.03 8.12
C LEU A 393 -28.39 -15.04 9.13
N LEU A 394 -29.26 -14.44 9.95
CA LEU A 394 -28.86 -13.45 10.96
C LEU A 394 -28.98 -13.97 12.40
N ILE A 395 -29.71 -15.07 12.62
CA ILE A 395 -30.01 -15.54 13.99
C ILE A 395 -28.78 -15.92 14.80
N ASP A 396 -27.72 -16.41 14.16
CA ASP A 396 -26.46 -16.83 14.79
C ASP A 396 -25.38 -15.74 14.78
N ARG A 397 -25.78 -14.49 14.53
CA ARG A 397 -24.88 -13.34 14.44
C ARG A 397 -25.21 -12.33 15.52
N VAL A 398 -24.15 -11.80 16.14
CA VAL A 398 -24.24 -10.63 17.01
C VAL A 398 -24.38 -9.39 16.11
N PRO A 399 -25.38 -8.52 16.34
CA PRO A 399 -25.50 -7.28 15.58
C PRO A 399 -24.29 -6.37 15.83
N ASP A 400 -23.84 -5.72 14.75
CA ASP A 400 -22.76 -4.75 14.73
C ASP A 400 -23.21 -3.34 15.16
N HIS A 401 -24.51 -3.12 15.30
CA HIS A 401 -25.10 -1.94 15.93
C HIS A 401 -26.58 -2.19 16.23
N VAL A 402 -27.08 -1.68 17.35
CA VAL A 402 -28.50 -1.77 17.73
C VAL A 402 -29.01 -0.38 18.07
N ARG A 403 -30.20 -0.03 17.58
CA ARG A 403 -30.89 1.22 17.93
C ARG A 403 -32.39 1.13 17.66
N LEU A 404 -33.14 2.14 18.10
CA LEU A 404 -34.53 2.30 17.71
C LEU A 404 -34.66 3.13 16.42
N GLU A 405 -35.50 2.67 15.51
CA GLU A 405 -35.97 3.41 14.34
C GLU A 405 -37.37 3.95 14.58
N SER A 406 -37.63 5.19 14.18
CA SER A 406 -38.99 5.74 14.21
C SER A 406 -39.86 5.21 13.07
N ASP A 407 -39.26 4.86 11.95
CA ASP A 407 -39.93 4.42 10.74
C ASP A 407 -38.97 3.72 9.76
N LEU A 408 -39.53 3.11 8.73
CA LEU A 408 -38.79 2.52 7.61
C LEU A 408 -39.16 3.25 6.32
N GLN A 409 -38.62 4.46 6.13
CA GLN A 409 -38.91 5.32 4.98
C GLN A 409 -37.65 5.74 4.19
N TYR A 410 -36.65 4.85 4.15
CA TYR A 410 -35.36 5.09 3.52
C TYR A 410 -35.43 5.01 1.98
N SER A 411 -35.35 6.16 1.32
CA SER A 411 -35.20 6.23 -0.14
C SER A 411 -33.81 5.80 -0.60
N SER A 412 -33.68 5.38 -1.87
CA SER A 412 -32.39 5.02 -2.48
C SER A 412 -31.30 6.08 -2.22
N SER A 413 -30.21 5.66 -1.57
CA SER A 413 -29.07 6.49 -1.19
C SER A 413 -27.78 5.69 -1.31
N SER A 414 -26.67 6.36 -1.63
CA SER A 414 -25.33 5.76 -1.53
C SER A 414 -24.60 6.16 -0.24
N GLN A 415 -25.29 6.83 0.68
CA GLN A 415 -24.81 7.14 2.03
C GLN A 415 -25.51 6.24 3.01
N ALA A 416 -24.77 5.80 4.04
CA ALA A 416 -25.33 5.07 5.17
C ALA A 416 -26.52 5.84 5.79
N TYR A 417 -27.42 5.11 6.43
CA TYR A 417 -28.54 5.74 7.14
C TYR A 417 -28.04 6.73 8.17
N SER A 418 -28.82 7.78 8.43
CA SER A 418 -28.43 8.82 9.38
C SER A 418 -28.11 8.19 10.73
N GLY A 419 -26.95 8.52 11.29
CA GLY A 419 -26.47 7.92 12.54
C GLY A 419 -25.93 6.50 12.40
N LEU A 420 -25.57 6.05 11.20
CA LEU A 420 -24.72 4.88 10.97
C LEU A 420 -23.41 5.34 10.30
N ASP A 421 -22.38 4.52 10.41
CA ASP A 421 -21.08 4.77 9.79
C ASP A 421 -20.95 4.13 8.38
N ASP A 422 -19.78 4.30 7.77
CA ASP A 422 -19.50 3.91 6.38
C ASP A 422 -19.59 2.41 6.09
N ARG A 423 -19.59 1.55 7.12
CA ARG A 423 -19.81 0.10 6.94
C ARG A 423 -21.18 -0.18 6.33
N PHE A 424 -22.18 0.60 6.73
CA PHE A 424 -23.56 0.44 6.26
C PHE A 424 -23.82 1.19 4.94
N LYS A 425 -22.77 1.40 4.12
CA LYS A 425 -22.90 1.93 2.75
C LYS A 425 -23.12 0.83 1.71
N ASN A 426 -22.42 -0.29 1.86
CA ASN A 426 -22.46 -1.46 0.98
C ASN A 426 -22.36 -2.71 1.84
N ASP A 427 -22.77 -3.86 1.29
CA ASP A 427 -22.53 -5.17 1.88
C ASP A 427 -22.92 -5.22 3.38
N TRP A 428 -24.19 -4.95 3.68
CA TRP A 428 -24.72 -4.94 5.05
C TRP A 428 -26.11 -5.58 5.13
N GLY A 429 -26.56 -5.91 6.33
CA GLY A 429 -27.88 -6.48 6.59
C GLY A 429 -28.57 -5.82 7.77
N GLY A 430 -29.89 -5.95 7.84
CA GLY A 430 -30.69 -5.40 8.93
C GLY A 430 -31.81 -6.33 9.33
N ARG A 431 -32.11 -6.38 10.63
CA ARG A 431 -33.33 -6.96 11.20
C ARG A 431 -34.09 -5.84 11.90
N PHE A 432 -35.32 -5.59 11.47
CA PHE A 432 -36.20 -4.57 12.00
C PHE A 432 -37.43 -5.26 12.58
N SER A 433 -37.64 -5.19 13.89
CA SER A 433 -38.72 -5.90 14.56
C SER A 433 -39.49 -5.01 15.53
N GLY A 434 -40.76 -5.31 15.69
CA GLY A 434 -41.64 -4.58 16.60
C GLY A 434 -43.09 -5.03 16.48
N LEU A 435 -43.98 -4.23 17.04
CA LEU A 435 -45.41 -4.31 16.87
C LEU A 435 -45.90 -3.20 15.94
N ILE A 436 -46.91 -3.51 15.13
CA ILE A 436 -47.64 -2.55 14.31
C ILE A 436 -49.10 -2.45 14.75
N ASP A 437 -49.56 -1.24 15.06
CA ASP A 437 -50.95 -0.95 15.44
C ASP A 437 -51.85 -0.85 14.19
N ILE A 438 -52.77 -1.81 14.04
CA ILE A 438 -53.74 -1.90 12.96
C ILE A 438 -55.04 -1.17 13.36
N PRO A 439 -55.41 -0.05 12.69
CA PRO A 439 -56.53 0.79 13.13
C PRO A 439 -57.93 0.18 12.97
N ASP A 440 -58.11 -0.74 12.03
CA ASP A 440 -59.40 -1.34 11.71
C ASP A 440 -59.19 -2.81 11.33
N ALA A 441 -60.01 -3.71 11.88
CA ALA A 441 -60.02 -5.10 11.45
C ALA A 441 -60.40 -5.24 9.97
N GLY A 442 -59.68 -6.08 9.21
CA GLY A 442 -60.00 -6.38 7.82
C GLY A 442 -58.80 -6.76 6.96
N ASN A 443 -58.94 -6.58 5.65
CA ASN A 443 -57.90 -6.92 4.69
C ASN A 443 -56.85 -5.81 4.61
N TRP A 444 -55.62 -6.11 5.02
CA TRP A 444 -54.48 -5.20 4.94
C TRP A 444 -53.48 -5.69 3.93
N THR A 445 -53.06 -4.80 3.03
CA THR A 445 -51.99 -5.03 2.05
C THR A 445 -50.75 -4.31 2.51
N PHE A 446 -49.64 -5.03 2.66
CA PHE A 446 -48.33 -4.47 2.96
C PHE A 446 -47.50 -4.40 1.69
N PHE A 447 -46.70 -3.34 1.59
CA PHE A 447 -45.79 -3.10 0.48
C PHE A 447 -44.39 -2.86 1.05
N ILE A 448 -43.42 -3.68 0.62
CA ILE A 448 -42.01 -3.49 0.92
C ILE A 448 -41.30 -3.05 -0.35
N THR A 449 -40.57 -1.93 -0.30
CA THR A 449 -39.74 -1.45 -1.41
C THR A 449 -38.29 -1.45 -0.98
N SER A 450 -37.43 -2.25 -1.62
CA SER A 450 -36.01 -2.37 -1.26
C SER A 450 -35.09 -2.43 -2.49
N ASP A 451 -33.86 -1.90 -2.38
CA ASP A 451 -32.86 -1.94 -3.46
C ASP A 451 -32.40 -3.37 -3.73
N ASP A 452 -31.95 -4.07 -2.69
CA ASP A 452 -31.63 -5.50 -2.73
C ASP A 452 -32.67 -6.30 -1.89
N GLY A 453 -32.26 -7.44 -1.33
CA GLY A 453 -33.14 -8.42 -0.73
C GLY A 453 -33.86 -7.94 0.52
N SER A 454 -35.17 -8.19 0.60
CA SER A 454 -35.91 -8.08 1.85
C SER A 454 -37.01 -9.13 2.00
N GLU A 455 -37.43 -9.35 3.24
CA GLU A 455 -38.59 -10.18 3.58
C GLU A 455 -39.33 -9.59 4.77
N LEU A 456 -40.66 -9.57 4.69
CA LEU A 456 -41.57 -9.11 5.74
C LEU A 456 -42.35 -10.29 6.29
N TRP A 457 -42.32 -10.44 7.61
CA TRP A 457 -43.19 -11.31 8.38
C TRP A 457 -44.19 -10.50 9.19
N VAL A 458 -45.43 -11.00 9.28
CA VAL A 458 -46.47 -10.47 10.18
C VAL A 458 -47.09 -11.64 10.92
N ASP A 459 -47.17 -11.56 12.25
CA ASP A 459 -47.63 -12.64 13.16
C ASP A 459 -46.97 -14.00 12.85
N GLY A 460 -45.64 -14.00 12.68
CA GLY A 460 -44.86 -15.19 12.33
C GLY A 460 -45.01 -15.71 10.88
N GLN A 461 -45.89 -15.11 10.07
CA GLN A 461 -46.10 -15.54 8.68
C GLN A 461 -45.26 -14.71 7.71
N SER A 462 -44.42 -15.36 6.90
CA SER A 462 -43.75 -14.72 5.76
C SER A 462 -44.79 -14.22 4.77
N LEU A 463 -44.91 -12.90 4.67
CA LEU A 463 -45.99 -12.23 3.94
C LEU A 463 -45.50 -11.72 2.58
N VAL A 464 -44.37 -11.02 2.54
CA VAL A 464 -43.82 -10.43 1.31
C VAL A 464 -42.34 -10.79 1.20
N THR A 465 -41.95 -11.38 0.08
CA THR A 465 -40.54 -11.63 -0.26
C THR A 465 -40.12 -10.77 -1.45
N ASN A 466 -38.95 -10.14 -1.33
CA ASN A 466 -38.34 -9.33 -2.37
C ASN A 466 -36.85 -9.71 -2.47
N TYR A 467 -36.57 -10.98 -2.75
CA TYR A 467 -35.21 -11.50 -2.80
C TYR A 467 -34.47 -11.13 -4.08
N GLY A 468 -33.14 -11.20 -4.01
CA GLY A 468 -32.26 -10.96 -5.14
C GLY A 468 -31.37 -9.75 -4.90
N SER A 469 -30.39 -9.60 -5.78
CA SER A 469 -29.74 -8.30 -5.94
C SER A 469 -30.41 -7.55 -7.09
N HIS A 470 -30.96 -6.38 -6.82
CA HIS A 470 -31.71 -5.58 -7.77
C HIS A 470 -31.59 -4.08 -7.44
N GLY A 471 -32.44 -3.25 -8.04
CA GLY A 471 -32.61 -1.86 -7.58
C GLY A 471 -33.97 -1.72 -6.87
N MET A 472 -34.26 -0.53 -6.33
CA MET A 472 -35.45 -0.26 -5.49
C MET A 472 -36.72 -0.74 -6.17
N THR A 473 -37.23 -1.88 -5.71
CA THR A 473 -38.36 -2.59 -6.29
C THR A 473 -39.40 -2.84 -5.22
N GLU A 474 -40.66 -2.55 -5.54
CA GLU A 474 -41.79 -2.77 -4.64
C GLU A 474 -42.40 -4.15 -4.84
N GLN A 475 -42.60 -4.88 -3.74
CA GLN A 475 -43.41 -6.10 -3.67
C GLN A 475 -44.54 -5.91 -2.66
N SER A 476 -45.63 -6.65 -2.82
CA SER A 476 -46.76 -6.56 -1.89
C SER A 476 -47.53 -7.85 -1.78
N ASN A 477 -48.17 -8.04 -0.64
CA ASN A 477 -49.12 -9.10 -0.38
C ASN A 477 -50.12 -8.63 0.68
N TYR A 478 -51.19 -9.39 0.90
CA TYR A 478 -52.23 -9.03 1.85
C TYR A 478 -52.57 -10.17 2.81
N LEU A 479 -53.03 -9.81 4.00
CA LEU A 479 -53.58 -10.72 5.00
C LEU A 479 -54.76 -10.08 5.74
N GLN A 480 -55.55 -10.92 6.41
CA GLN A 480 -56.62 -10.46 7.30
C GLN A 480 -56.04 -10.23 8.69
N LEU A 481 -56.24 -9.04 9.24
CA LEU A 481 -55.79 -8.67 10.59
C LEU A 481 -56.96 -8.21 11.44
N SER A 482 -56.85 -8.43 12.74
CA SER A 482 -57.70 -7.79 13.75
C SER A 482 -57.32 -6.31 13.90
N GLU A 483 -58.16 -5.55 14.61
CA GLU A 483 -57.78 -4.23 15.11
C GLU A 483 -56.83 -4.42 16.30
N GLY A 484 -55.79 -3.59 16.40
CA GLY A 484 -54.80 -3.62 17.48
C GLY A 484 -53.39 -3.98 17.03
N LEU A 485 -52.52 -4.32 17.99
CA LEU A 485 -51.10 -4.60 17.78
C LEU A 485 -50.88 -5.98 17.14
N HIS A 486 -50.02 -6.02 16.14
CA HIS A 486 -49.59 -7.23 15.44
C HIS A 486 -48.07 -7.30 15.37
N ASP A 487 -47.49 -8.48 15.53
CA ASP A 487 -46.04 -8.64 15.42
C ASP A 487 -45.58 -8.45 13.98
N PHE A 488 -44.47 -7.74 13.78
CA PHE A 488 -43.80 -7.71 12.50
C PHE A 488 -42.28 -7.82 12.63
N LYS A 489 -41.69 -8.39 11.58
CA LYS A 489 -40.24 -8.46 11.39
C LYS A 489 -39.93 -8.19 9.92
N ILE A 490 -38.89 -7.42 9.65
CA ILE A 490 -38.28 -7.30 8.33
C ILE A 490 -36.82 -7.69 8.43
N GLU A 491 -36.38 -8.56 7.54
CA GLU A 491 -34.95 -8.77 7.29
C GLU A 491 -34.61 -8.13 5.94
N PHE A 492 -33.44 -7.52 5.87
CA PHE A 492 -32.93 -6.78 4.72
C PHE A 492 -31.46 -7.12 4.49
N PHE A 493 -31.03 -7.19 3.24
CA PHE A 493 -29.62 -7.10 2.89
C PHE A 493 -29.39 -6.13 1.75
N GLN A 494 -28.21 -5.53 1.78
CA GLN A 494 -27.62 -4.71 0.75
C GLN A 494 -26.31 -5.35 0.30
N GLY A 495 -26.10 -5.44 -1.01
CA GLY A 495 -24.81 -5.71 -1.64
C GLY A 495 -24.09 -4.42 -2.05
N GLY A 496 -23.64 -4.33 -3.29
CA GLY A 496 -22.97 -3.13 -3.81
C GLY A 496 -23.94 -2.08 -4.38
N GLY A 497 -23.60 -0.79 -4.25
CA GLY A 497 -24.35 0.31 -4.89
C GLY A 497 -25.23 1.11 -3.92
N PRO A 498 -26.26 1.81 -4.39
CA PRO A 498 -27.25 2.45 -3.52
C PRO A 498 -28.01 1.42 -2.67
N HIS A 499 -28.70 1.89 -1.63
CA HIS A 499 -29.57 1.06 -0.78
C HIS A 499 -30.78 1.86 -0.30
N GLY A 500 -31.84 1.17 0.09
CA GLY A 500 -33.06 1.77 0.63
C GLY A 500 -34.06 0.71 1.05
N LEU A 501 -34.95 1.07 1.98
CA LEU A 501 -36.01 0.23 2.51
C LEU A 501 -37.21 1.10 2.89
N GLN A 502 -38.37 0.85 2.26
CA GLN A 502 -39.63 1.54 2.57
C GLN A 502 -40.74 0.54 2.88
N LEU A 503 -41.46 0.78 3.97
CA LEU A 503 -42.64 0.01 4.36
C LEU A 503 -43.92 0.86 4.26
N SER A 504 -44.89 0.37 3.49
CA SER A 504 -46.20 1.00 3.32
C SER A 504 -47.33 0.00 3.56
N TRP A 505 -48.52 0.51 3.89
CA TRP A 505 -49.73 -0.30 4.08
C TRP A 505 -50.94 0.28 3.35
N GLN A 506 -51.96 -0.54 3.11
CA GLN A 506 -53.28 -0.14 2.63
C GLN A 506 -54.34 -1.02 3.30
N GLY A 507 -55.42 -0.43 3.80
CA GLY A 507 -56.47 -1.14 4.56
C GLY A 507 -57.89 -0.68 4.19
N PRO A 508 -58.93 -1.18 4.89
CA PRO A 508 -60.33 -0.90 4.58
C PRO A 508 -60.71 0.60 4.53
N ASN A 509 -60.17 1.39 5.47
CA ASN A 509 -60.36 2.85 5.53
C ASN A 509 -59.05 3.64 5.37
N GLN A 510 -57.98 2.98 4.91
CA GLN A 510 -56.64 3.54 4.80
C GLN A 510 -56.16 3.42 3.35
N SER A 511 -56.01 4.55 2.65
CA SER A 511 -55.35 4.57 1.34
C SER A 511 -53.87 4.22 1.50
N LYS A 512 -53.25 3.66 0.44
CA LYS A 512 -51.82 3.33 0.46
C LYS A 512 -50.99 4.51 0.94
N ALA A 513 -50.22 4.31 2.01
CA ALA A 513 -49.33 5.30 2.59
C ALA A 513 -48.14 4.61 3.25
N LEU A 514 -47.02 5.33 3.39
CA LEU A 514 -45.95 4.94 4.30
C LEU A 514 -46.54 4.84 5.71
N ILE A 515 -46.10 3.84 6.46
CA ILE A 515 -46.61 3.63 7.82
C ILE A 515 -46.07 4.75 8.71
N PRO A 516 -46.93 5.47 9.44
CA PRO A 516 -46.50 6.57 10.28
C PRO A 516 -45.72 6.05 11.51
N PRO A 517 -44.74 6.80 12.03
CA PRO A 517 -44.01 6.40 13.24
C PRO A 517 -44.90 6.02 14.42
N SER A 518 -46.04 6.69 14.55
CA SER A 518 -47.03 6.45 15.61
C SER A 518 -47.66 5.05 15.59
N ALA A 519 -47.52 4.29 14.51
CA ALA A 519 -48.04 2.93 14.40
C ALA A 519 -47.07 1.86 14.92
N PHE A 520 -45.82 2.20 15.23
CA PHE A 520 -44.81 1.22 15.65
C PHE A 520 -44.53 1.26 17.16
N GLN A 521 -44.58 0.10 17.81
CA GLN A 521 -44.10 -0.08 19.18
C GLN A 521 -43.02 -1.15 19.20
N VAL A 522 -42.07 -1.07 20.14
CA VAL A 522 -40.98 -2.04 20.25
C VAL A 522 -41.54 -3.36 20.74
N ALA A 523 -42.14 -3.38 21.92
CA ALA A 523 -42.80 -4.55 22.50
C ALA A 523 -44.16 -4.18 23.11
N GLY A 524 -44.86 -5.18 23.65
CA GLY A 524 -46.17 -5.09 24.29
C GLY A 524 -46.57 -6.46 24.84
N ASP A 525 -47.82 -6.63 25.27
CA ASP A 525 -48.37 -7.88 25.84
C ASP A 525 -48.40 -9.10 24.88
N TYR A 526 -47.72 -9.04 23.74
CA TYR A 526 -47.71 -10.12 22.76
C TYR A 526 -46.78 -11.26 23.17
N ILE A 527 -47.35 -12.44 23.42
CA ILE A 527 -46.59 -13.66 23.74
C ILE A 527 -46.60 -14.62 22.53
N PRO A 528 -45.44 -15.02 22.00
CA PRO A 528 -45.39 -15.99 20.91
C PRO A 528 -45.93 -17.35 21.38
N ALA A 529 -46.72 -18.00 20.51
CA ALA A 529 -47.35 -19.29 20.78
C ALA A 529 -48.05 -19.39 22.15
N GLU A 530 -48.79 -18.35 22.55
CA GLU A 530 -49.46 -18.23 23.87
C GLU A 530 -50.29 -19.47 24.27
N ASN A 531 -50.95 -20.14 23.33
CA ASN A 531 -51.73 -21.36 23.60
C ASN A 531 -50.89 -22.54 24.14
N ASN A 532 -49.57 -22.48 23.98
CA ASN A 532 -48.59 -23.47 24.43
C ASN A 532 -47.79 -23.01 25.65
N LEU A 533 -48.05 -21.79 26.14
CA LEU A 533 -47.45 -21.28 27.37
C LEU A 533 -48.05 -22.01 28.57
N VAL A 534 -47.22 -22.68 29.37
CA VAL A 534 -47.65 -23.47 30.52
C VAL A 534 -47.39 -22.76 31.85
N HIS A 535 -46.33 -21.96 31.92
CA HIS A 535 -46.00 -21.12 33.07
C HIS A 535 -45.45 -19.78 32.61
N HIS A 536 -45.85 -18.73 33.31
CA HIS A 536 -45.31 -17.38 33.17
C HIS A 536 -45.32 -16.71 34.53
N TRP A 537 -44.14 -16.36 35.01
CA TRP A 537 -43.92 -15.59 36.23
C TRP A 537 -43.34 -14.25 35.80
N ASP A 538 -44.21 -13.25 35.69
CA ASP A 538 -43.88 -11.88 35.29
C ASP A 538 -43.30 -11.05 36.46
N PHE A 539 -43.53 -11.48 37.71
CA PHE A 539 -43.11 -10.79 38.93
C PHE A 539 -43.76 -9.41 39.14
N GLU A 540 -44.89 -9.14 38.49
CA GLU A 540 -45.65 -7.89 38.62
C GLU A 540 -46.48 -7.79 39.92
N ASP A 541 -46.39 -8.81 40.78
CA ASP A 541 -46.99 -8.80 42.13
C ASP A 541 -46.43 -7.67 43.01
N GLY A 542 -45.12 -7.36 42.85
CA GLY A 542 -44.39 -6.30 43.54
C GLY A 542 -44.32 -6.41 45.07
N SER A 543 -44.96 -7.42 45.68
CA SER A 543 -44.99 -7.67 47.12
C SER A 543 -45.59 -9.03 47.47
N GLY A 544 -45.28 -9.54 48.66
CA GLY A 544 -45.89 -10.76 49.21
C GLY A 544 -44.91 -11.92 49.34
N ASP A 545 -45.46 -13.09 49.70
CA ASP A 545 -44.71 -14.33 49.98
C ASP A 545 -44.76 -15.34 48.81
N TYR A 546 -45.39 -14.96 47.69
CA TYR A 546 -45.55 -15.79 46.50
C TYR A 546 -45.28 -14.95 45.25
N ALA A 547 -44.70 -15.57 44.22
CA ALA A 547 -44.72 -15.03 42.85
C ALA A 547 -45.77 -15.81 42.04
N LEU A 548 -46.77 -15.10 41.53
CA LEU A 548 -47.93 -15.69 40.90
C LEU A 548 -47.61 -16.17 39.48
N ASN A 549 -48.18 -17.31 39.09
CA ASN A 549 -48.16 -17.76 37.69
C ASN A 549 -49.35 -17.14 36.95
N SER A 550 -49.07 -16.25 35.99
CA SER A 550 -50.09 -15.51 35.22
C SER A 550 -50.93 -16.41 34.31
N VAL A 551 -50.41 -17.59 33.92
CA VAL A 551 -51.15 -18.59 33.10
C VAL A 551 -52.21 -19.30 33.92
N ASN A 552 -51.84 -19.75 35.12
CA ASN A 552 -52.73 -20.50 36.02
C ASN A 552 -52.30 -20.41 37.48
N ASN A 553 -53.27 -20.24 38.38
CA ASN A 553 -53.01 -20.10 39.83
C ASN A 553 -52.56 -21.38 40.54
N SER A 554 -52.26 -22.48 39.83
CA SER A 554 -51.87 -23.77 40.42
C SER A 554 -50.37 -23.94 40.65
N ALA A 555 -49.53 -23.08 40.07
CA ALA A 555 -48.07 -23.21 40.12
C ALA A 555 -47.39 -21.89 40.54
N ASN A 556 -47.87 -21.28 41.62
CA ASN A 556 -47.22 -20.08 42.18
C ASN A 556 -45.94 -20.45 42.91
N PHE A 557 -44.88 -19.70 42.70
CA PHE A 557 -43.62 -19.88 43.41
C PHE A 557 -43.76 -19.50 44.88
N THR A 558 -43.21 -20.33 45.77
CA THR A 558 -43.04 -19.96 47.19
C THR A 558 -41.72 -19.24 47.36
N LEU A 559 -41.74 -18.06 47.98
CA LEU A 559 -40.53 -17.28 48.29
C LEU A 559 -39.93 -17.76 49.61
N ASN A 560 -38.70 -18.29 49.57
CA ASN A 560 -38.01 -18.84 50.72
C ASN A 560 -36.89 -17.90 51.18
N ASN A 561 -36.88 -17.56 52.48
CA ASN A 561 -35.97 -16.61 53.14
C ASN A 561 -36.04 -15.15 52.66
N MET A 562 -36.95 -14.85 51.74
CA MET A 562 -37.17 -13.51 51.21
C MET A 562 -38.16 -12.68 52.03
N ASN A 563 -38.13 -11.36 51.81
CA ASN A 563 -39.04 -10.38 52.38
C ASN A 563 -39.34 -9.24 51.39
N SER A 564 -40.01 -8.18 51.83
CA SER A 564 -40.40 -7.06 50.97
C SER A 564 -39.25 -6.33 50.26
N SER A 565 -38.00 -6.51 50.69
CA SER A 565 -36.83 -5.91 50.01
C SER A 565 -36.33 -6.69 48.79
N ASN A 566 -36.82 -7.92 48.60
CA ASN A 566 -36.52 -8.74 47.43
C ASN A 566 -37.31 -8.27 46.20
N TRP A 567 -38.50 -7.70 46.38
CA TRP A 567 -39.23 -7.07 45.29
C TRP A 567 -38.59 -5.72 44.92
N ARG A 568 -38.13 -5.58 43.67
CA ARG A 568 -37.49 -4.36 43.15
C ARG A 568 -38.20 -3.86 41.90
N THR A 569 -38.11 -2.55 41.67
CA THR A 569 -38.46 -1.96 40.37
C THR A 569 -37.31 -2.19 39.40
N CYS A 570 -37.61 -2.70 38.22
CA CYS A 570 -36.65 -3.17 37.24
C CYS A 570 -36.87 -2.46 35.89
N ALA A 571 -36.18 -2.88 34.83
CA ALA A 571 -36.26 -2.19 33.54
C ALA A 571 -37.68 -2.25 32.96
N ASP A 572 -38.34 -3.38 33.16
CA ASP A 572 -39.71 -3.65 32.76
C ASP A 572 -40.51 -4.07 34.01
N GLY A 573 -41.18 -3.10 34.66
CA GLY A 573 -42.02 -3.40 35.83
C GLY A 573 -41.26 -3.78 37.12
N TYR A 574 -41.62 -4.91 37.72
CA TYR A 574 -41.08 -5.42 38.98
C TYR A 574 -40.36 -6.75 38.78
N CYS A 575 -39.28 -6.96 39.53
CA CYS A 575 -38.55 -8.23 39.50
C CYS A 575 -38.10 -8.68 40.89
N LEU A 576 -37.59 -9.92 40.98
CA LEU A 576 -37.08 -10.48 42.24
C LEU A 576 -35.56 -10.36 42.35
N TRP A 577 -35.10 -9.79 43.46
CA TRP A 577 -33.73 -9.73 43.91
C TRP A 577 -33.37 -10.93 44.80
N TYR A 578 -32.20 -11.51 44.55
CA TYR A 578 -31.60 -12.60 45.31
C TYR A 578 -30.26 -12.11 45.88
N ASP A 579 -30.01 -12.35 47.16
CA ASP A 579 -28.86 -11.79 47.87
C ASP A 579 -27.56 -12.62 47.82
N GLY A 580 -27.59 -13.78 47.17
CA GLY A 580 -26.44 -14.70 47.07
C GLY A 580 -26.16 -15.54 48.31
N VAL A 581 -27.02 -15.49 49.34
CA VAL A 581 -26.81 -16.18 50.62
C VAL A 581 -27.74 -17.37 50.79
N ASP A 582 -29.05 -17.14 50.83
CA ASP A 582 -30.07 -18.18 51.09
C ASP A 582 -31.45 -17.92 50.46
N ASP A 583 -31.56 -16.89 49.62
CA ASP A 583 -32.77 -16.53 48.87
C ASP A 583 -33.01 -17.50 47.69
N TYR A 584 -34.21 -18.09 47.63
CA TYR A 584 -34.64 -18.88 46.48
C TYR A 584 -36.16 -19.00 46.37
N VAL A 585 -36.64 -19.38 45.18
CA VAL A 585 -38.04 -19.72 44.94
C VAL A 585 -38.15 -21.12 44.36
N GLU A 586 -39.21 -21.85 44.71
CA GLU A 586 -39.45 -23.21 44.20
C GLU A 586 -40.94 -23.54 44.08
N ILE A 587 -41.27 -24.46 43.18
CA ILE A 587 -42.61 -25.01 42.99
C ILE A 587 -42.55 -26.43 42.44
N ASP A 588 -43.26 -27.35 43.10
CA ASP A 588 -43.50 -28.70 42.60
C ASP A 588 -44.48 -28.67 41.42
N VAL A 589 -44.14 -29.38 40.35
CA VAL A 589 -44.95 -29.50 39.12
C VAL A 589 -45.01 -30.97 38.68
N ASP A 590 -45.85 -31.29 37.70
CA ASP A 590 -45.89 -32.62 37.05
C ASP A 590 -45.91 -32.42 35.54
N ASN A 591 -44.77 -31.95 35.02
CA ASN A 591 -44.63 -31.51 33.64
C ASN A 591 -43.82 -32.52 32.84
N TRP A 592 -44.53 -33.44 32.17
CA TRP A 592 -43.94 -34.29 31.12
C TRP A 592 -43.96 -33.54 29.80
N LEU A 593 -42.98 -32.68 29.60
CA LEU A 593 -42.88 -31.91 28.36
C LEU A 593 -42.19 -32.79 27.32
N GLY A 594 -42.69 -32.80 26.08
CA GLY A 594 -41.98 -33.47 24.99
C GLY A 594 -40.83 -32.57 24.55
N ASN A 595 -41.19 -31.62 23.70
CA ASN A 595 -40.39 -30.44 23.42
C ASN A 595 -40.76 -29.35 24.44
N PHE A 596 -39.85 -28.41 24.69
CA PHE A 596 -40.14 -27.26 25.56
C PHE A 596 -39.18 -26.11 25.31
N THR A 597 -39.56 -24.94 25.80
CA THR A 597 -38.71 -23.74 25.79
C THR A 597 -38.72 -23.09 27.17
N VAL A 598 -37.57 -22.62 27.62
CA VAL A 598 -37.39 -21.81 28.84
C VAL A 598 -36.81 -20.46 28.44
N SER A 599 -37.51 -19.38 28.73
CA SER A 599 -37.07 -17.99 28.56
C SER A 599 -36.97 -17.31 29.92
N GLN A 600 -35.95 -16.49 30.13
CA GLN A 600 -35.81 -15.67 31.34
C GLN A 600 -34.97 -14.42 31.06
N TRP A 601 -35.27 -13.37 31.80
CA TRP A 601 -34.39 -12.21 31.94
C TRP A 601 -33.61 -12.33 33.24
N VAL A 602 -32.30 -12.11 33.18
CA VAL A 602 -31.41 -12.19 34.34
C VAL A 602 -30.46 -11.02 34.40
N TRP A 603 -30.11 -10.60 35.61
CA TRP A 603 -29.19 -9.50 35.88
C TRP A 603 -28.23 -9.94 36.98
N ALA A 604 -26.92 -9.95 36.71
CA ALA A 604 -25.91 -10.35 37.69
C ALA A 604 -25.30 -9.12 38.38
N ASN A 605 -25.16 -9.15 39.72
CA ASN A 605 -24.56 -8.03 40.44
C ASN A 605 -23.05 -7.86 40.16
N SER A 606 -22.37 -8.94 39.79
CA SER A 606 -20.92 -8.99 39.55
C SER A 606 -20.57 -10.07 38.53
N THR A 607 -19.43 -9.93 37.86
CA THR A 607 -18.85 -10.98 37.00
C THR A 607 -18.14 -12.09 37.80
N THR A 608 -17.92 -11.88 39.11
CA THR A 608 -17.15 -12.80 39.97
C THR A 608 -18.03 -13.70 40.85
N LEU A 609 -19.25 -14.03 40.40
CA LEU A 609 -20.17 -14.88 41.14
C LEU A 609 -19.59 -16.30 41.33
N PRO A 610 -19.92 -16.99 42.44
CA PRO A 610 -19.50 -18.38 42.65
C PRO A 610 -19.92 -19.31 41.51
N ASN A 611 -19.11 -20.33 41.21
CA ASN A 611 -19.51 -21.38 40.27
C ASN A 611 -20.79 -22.06 40.74
N TYR A 612 -21.71 -22.30 39.80
CA TYR A 612 -23.04 -22.83 40.03
C TYR A 612 -24.02 -21.85 40.70
N SER A 613 -23.74 -20.54 40.73
CA SER A 613 -24.76 -19.54 41.05
C SER A 613 -25.87 -19.61 40.00
N THR A 614 -27.03 -20.08 40.39
CA THR A 614 -28.06 -20.60 39.47
C THR A 614 -29.26 -19.67 39.39
N THR A 615 -29.62 -19.26 38.18
CA THR A 615 -30.82 -18.45 37.92
C THR A 615 -32.04 -19.33 37.71
N PHE A 616 -31.87 -20.51 37.11
CA PHE A 616 -32.97 -21.45 36.89
C PHE A 616 -32.47 -22.89 36.98
N ALA A 617 -33.20 -23.74 37.67
CA ALA A 617 -32.93 -25.17 37.75
C ALA A 617 -34.22 -25.98 37.71
N VAL A 618 -34.10 -27.20 37.18
CA VAL A 618 -35.13 -28.23 37.26
C VAL A 618 -34.64 -29.38 38.11
N ASP A 619 -35.47 -29.85 39.04
CA ASP A 619 -35.20 -30.94 39.99
C ASP A 619 -33.94 -30.75 40.88
N ASP A 620 -33.81 -31.59 41.92
CA ASP A 620 -32.72 -31.51 42.90
C ASP A 620 -31.53 -32.47 42.63
N ASP A 621 -31.56 -33.21 41.51
CA ASP A 621 -30.53 -34.22 41.23
C ASP A 621 -29.28 -33.62 40.56
N SER A 622 -28.41 -33.01 41.37
CA SER A 622 -27.18 -32.36 40.91
C SER A 622 -26.17 -33.30 40.22
N GLY A 623 -26.34 -34.62 40.32
CA GLY A 623 -25.47 -35.64 39.71
C GLY A 623 -26.04 -36.27 38.45
N SER A 624 -27.22 -35.84 38.01
CA SER A 624 -27.95 -36.46 36.91
C SER A 624 -27.96 -35.59 35.65
N ASN A 625 -27.99 -36.29 34.52
CA ASN A 625 -28.25 -35.69 33.21
C ASN A 625 -29.76 -35.47 32.97
N ALA A 626 -30.61 -36.05 33.84
CA ALA A 626 -32.09 -35.92 33.83
C ALA A 626 -32.57 -34.50 34.17
N SER A 627 -31.71 -33.74 34.84
CA SER A 627 -31.97 -32.44 35.44
C SER A 627 -30.96 -31.42 34.90
N PHE A 628 -31.35 -30.16 34.76
CA PHE A 628 -30.49 -29.10 34.25
C PHE A 628 -30.61 -27.80 35.03
N GLN A 629 -29.67 -26.88 34.81
CA GLN A 629 -29.69 -25.53 35.36
C GLN A 629 -29.03 -24.51 34.42
N HIS A 630 -29.50 -23.26 34.45
CA HIS A 630 -28.79 -22.09 33.96
C HIS A 630 -28.01 -21.49 35.13
N ALA A 631 -26.69 -21.40 34.99
CA ALA A 631 -25.82 -20.97 36.09
C ALA A 631 -24.57 -20.24 35.61
N VAL A 632 -24.01 -19.41 36.49
CA VAL A 632 -22.68 -18.82 36.31
C VAL A 632 -21.62 -19.87 36.60
N ILE A 633 -20.74 -20.12 35.63
CA ILE A 633 -19.58 -21.01 35.79
C ILE A 633 -18.39 -20.36 35.10
N SER A 634 -17.33 -20.09 35.87
CA SER A 634 -16.11 -19.43 35.39
C SER A 634 -16.34 -18.04 34.78
N GLY A 635 -17.31 -17.28 35.30
CA GLY A 635 -17.62 -15.93 34.82
C GLY A 635 -18.52 -15.89 33.58
N GLU A 636 -19.04 -17.03 33.13
CA GLU A 636 -19.93 -17.15 31.97
C GLU A 636 -21.31 -17.67 32.37
N TRP A 637 -22.35 -17.23 31.68
CA TRP A 637 -23.67 -17.84 31.68
C TRP A 637 -23.61 -19.21 31.00
N ARG A 638 -24.05 -20.28 31.66
CA ARG A 638 -23.97 -21.65 31.12
C ARG A 638 -25.21 -22.48 31.40
N LEU A 639 -25.59 -23.31 30.43
CA LEU A 639 -26.50 -24.45 30.62
C LEU A 639 -25.70 -25.64 31.16
N HIS A 640 -26.19 -26.27 32.22
CA HIS A 640 -25.51 -27.37 32.87
C HIS A 640 -26.45 -28.53 33.24
N ASN A 641 -26.18 -29.73 32.71
CA ASN A 641 -26.86 -30.99 33.03
C ASN A 641 -25.85 -32.13 33.31
N ASN A 642 -24.79 -31.82 34.08
CA ASN A 642 -23.57 -32.64 34.23
C ASN A 642 -22.66 -32.64 32.98
N GLN A 643 -23.13 -32.05 31.89
CA GLN A 643 -22.32 -31.44 30.84
C GLN A 643 -22.51 -29.92 30.92
N THR A 644 -21.60 -29.13 30.37
CA THR A 644 -21.62 -27.67 30.51
C THR A 644 -21.46 -27.02 29.15
N HIS A 645 -22.40 -26.14 28.79
CA HIS A 645 -22.44 -25.45 27.51
C HIS A 645 -22.63 -23.94 27.74
N THR A 646 -21.76 -23.13 27.13
CA THR A 646 -21.71 -21.68 27.33
C THR A 646 -22.81 -20.98 26.53
N PHE A 647 -23.44 -19.98 27.14
CA PHE A 647 -24.19 -18.93 26.44
C PHE A 647 -23.22 -17.81 26.04
N GLY A 648 -22.55 -17.21 27.03
CA GLY A 648 -21.54 -16.15 26.86
C GLY A 648 -21.07 -15.58 28.19
N ASP A 649 -20.24 -14.53 28.14
CA ASP A 649 -19.69 -13.86 29.31
C ASP A 649 -20.79 -13.18 30.15
N VAL A 650 -20.64 -13.20 31.48
CA VAL A 650 -21.50 -12.40 32.36
C VAL A 650 -21.08 -10.94 32.26
N GLN A 651 -22.01 -10.07 31.86
CA GLN A 651 -21.86 -8.63 32.01
C GLN A 651 -22.48 -8.20 33.35
N ALA A 652 -21.66 -7.61 34.22
CA ALA A 652 -22.16 -7.15 35.52
C ALA A 652 -23.12 -5.98 35.29
N GLN A 653 -24.25 -6.04 36.00
CA GLN A 653 -25.23 -4.97 36.06
C GLN A 653 -25.96 -4.63 34.75
N ARG A 654 -26.08 -5.62 33.86
CA ARG A 654 -26.86 -5.54 32.62
C ARG A 654 -27.90 -6.67 32.58
N TRP A 655 -29.11 -6.37 32.11
CA TRP A 655 -30.11 -7.40 31.82
C TRP A 655 -29.69 -8.26 30.62
N THR A 656 -29.81 -9.57 30.77
CA THR A 656 -29.44 -10.57 29.77
C THR A 656 -30.61 -11.51 29.53
N HIS A 657 -30.95 -11.73 28.27
CA HIS A 657 -31.99 -12.68 27.88
C HIS A 657 -31.37 -14.05 27.62
N LEU A 658 -31.75 -15.04 28.43
CA LEU A 658 -31.28 -16.41 28.30
C LEU A 658 -32.45 -17.30 27.87
N VAL A 659 -32.30 -17.96 26.72
CA VAL A 659 -33.31 -18.91 26.23
C VAL A 659 -32.70 -20.26 25.91
N THR A 660 -33.33 -21.32 26.41
CA THR A 660 -33.02 -22.71 26.05
C THR A 660 -34.24 -23.33 25.38
N VAL A 661 -34.06 -23.79 24.13
CA VAL A 661 -35.11 -24.49 23.36
C VAL A 661 -34.71 -25.95 23.20
N TYR A 662 -35.54 -26.86 23.71
CA TYR A 662 -35.39 -28.31 23.53
C TYR A 662 -36.34 -28.82 22.44
N ASP A 663 -35.77 -29.36 21.37
CA ASP A 663 -36.48 -29.97 20.24
C ASP A 663 -35.97 -31.39 19.98
N ASN A 664 -36.67 -32.39 20.51
CA ASN A 664 -36.45 -33.81 20.26
C ASN A 664 -34.97 -34.25 20.42
N GLY A 665 -34.32 -33.78 21.49
CA GLY A 665 -32.91 -34.04 21.78
C GLY A 665 -31.95 -32.97 21.28
N THR A 666 -32.37 -32.06 20.41
CA THR A 666 -31.58 -30.89 20.00
C THR A 666 -31.85 -29.76 20.97
N VAL A 667 -30.80 -29.09 21.46
CA VAL A 667 -30.89 -27.97 22.39
C VAL A 667 -30.21 -26.75 21.81
N ARG A 668 -31.02 -25.74 21.51
CA ARG A 668 -30.57 -24.42 21.06
C ARG A 668 -30.51 -23.48 22.26
N GLN A 669 -29.43 -22.72 22.38
CA GLN A 669 -29.23 -21.71 23.41
C GLN A 669 -29.11 -20.35 22.75
N TYR A 670 -29.84 -19.37 23.28
CA TYR A 670 -29.82 -18.00 22.82
C TYR A 670 -29.37 -17.07 23.94
N LEU A 671 -28.50 -16.14 23.60
CA LEU A 671 -28.03 -15.05 24.43
C LEU A 671 -28.43 -13.75 23.74
N ASP A 672 -29.28 -12.94 24.37
CA ASP A 672 -29.75 -11.66 23.82
C ASP A 672 -30.29 -11.81 22.38
N GLY A 673 -31.18 -12.79 22.19
CA GLY A 673 -31.79 -13.08 20.88
C GLY A 673 -30.87 -13.75 19.84
N VAL A 674 -29.57 -13.93 20.13
CA VAL A 674 -28.60 -14.56 19.21
C VAL A 674 -28.45 -16.04 19.53
N LEU A 675 -28.57 -16.91 18.52
CA LEU A 675 -28.28 -18.34 18.61
C LEU A 675 -26.77 -18.55 18.79
N VAL A 676 -26.35 -18.81 20.03
CA VAL A 676 -24.94 -18.95 20.40
C VAL A 676 -24.47 -20.41 20.43
N GLN A 677 -25.39 -21.35 20.62
CA GLN A 677 -25.02 -22.76 20.75
C GLN A 677 -26.15 -23.71 20.32
N ASN A 678 -25.77 -24.82 19.66
CA ASN A 678 -26.67 -25.91 19.28
C ASN A 678 -26.03 -27.26 19.69
N THR A 679 -26.67 -27.96 20.63
CA THR A 679 -26.15 -29.18 21.26
C THR A 679 -27.14 -30.34 21.14
N THR A 680 -26.67 -31.58 21.27
CA THR A 680 -27.54 -32.75 21.23
C THR A 680 -27.46 -33.50 22.56
N PHE A 681 -28.61 -33.67 23.19
CA PHE A 681 -28.80 -34.54 24.35
C PHE A 681 -29.55 -35.82 23.96
N PRO A 682 -29.42 -36.91 24.75
CA PRO A 682 -30.25 -38.09 24.56
C PRO A 682 -31.75 -37.75 24.61
N ILE A 683 -32.54 -38.39 23.77
CA ILE A 683 -33.99 -38.21 23.75
C ILE A 683 -34.56 -38.63 25.11
N GLY A 684 -35.37 -37.76 25.71
CA GLY A 684 -35.98 -37.99 27.02
C GLY A 684 -35.07 -37.66 28.21
N ALA A 685 -33.95 -36.96 27.98
CA ALA A 685 -32.98 -36.67 29.02
C ALA A 685 -33.32 -35.47 29.92
N VAL A 686 -34.25 -34.58 29.58
CA VAL A 686 -34.47 -33.33 30.38
C VAL A 686 -35.94 -32.91 30.42
N ASN A 687 -36.85 -33.88 30.27
CA ASN A 687 -38.23 -33.60 29.84
C ASN A 687 -39.31 -34.16 30.79
N ASN A 688 -38.90 -34.78 31.90
CA ASN A 688 -39.77 -35.14 33.02
C ASN A 688 -39.43 -34.23 34.19
N ILE A 689 -40.11 -33.10 34.29
CA ILE A 689 -39.79 -32.04 35.25
C ILE A 689 -40.80 -32.11 36.40
N GLU A 690 -40.29 -32.29 37.62
CA GLU A 690 -41.08 -32.41 38.84
C GLU A 690 -40.94 -31.17 39.75
N LEU A 691 -39.90 -30.36 39.54
CA LEU A 691 -39.61 -29.16 40.33
C LEU A 691 -39.00 -28.08 39.44
N TYR A 692 -39.52 -26.85 39.55
CA TYR A 692 -38.81 -25.65 39.11
C TYR A 692 -38.25 -24.91 40.32
N LYS A 693 -37.04 -24.36 40.20
CA LYS A 693 -36.46 -23.47 41.20
C LYS A 693 -35.55 -22.41 40.61
N MET A 694 -35.43 -21.28 41.30
CA MET A 694 -34.61 -20.14 40.91
C MET A 694 -33.90 -19.57 42.13
N GLY A 695 -32.72 -18.97 41.93
CA GLY A 695 -31.91 -18.39 43.00
C GLY A 695 -30.98 -19.38 43.70
N VAL A 696 -31.15 -20.69 43.50
CA VAL A 696 -30.31 -21.74 44.10
C VAL A 696 -30.02 -22.88 43.12
N ASN A 697 -28.81 -23.44 43.21
CA ASN A 697 -28.41 -24.58 42.39
C ASN A 697 -29.17 -25.87 42.73
N ARG A 698 -29.10 -26.86 41.83
CA ARG A 698 -29.74 -28.17 42.01
C ARG A 698 -29.47 -28.84 43.37
N ALA A 699 -28.26 -28.69 43.91
CA ALA A 699 -27.88 -29.27 45.21
C ALA A 699 -28.39 -28.49 46.44
N GLY A 700 -28.96 -27.29 46.26
CA GLY A 700 -29.47 -26.46 47.35
C GLY A 700 -28.38 -25.76 48.19
N ASN A 701 -27.17 -25.55 47.65
CA ASN A 701 -26.02 -25.08 48.43
C ASN A 701 -25.24 -23.90 47.84
N THR A 702 -25.59 -23.44 46.63
CA THR A 702 -24.99 -22.25 46.00
C THR A 702 -26.09 -21.35 45.51
N HIS A 703 -26.09 -20.09 45.95
CA HIS A 703 -27.15 -19.13 45.70
C HIS A 703 -26.70 -18.02 44.74
N PHE A 704 -27.65 -17.47 44.00
CA PHE A 704 -27.43 -16.41 43.02
C PHE A 704 -27.55 -15.03 43.67
N GLU A 705 -26.63 -14.12 43.32
CA GLU A 705 -26.70 -12.71 43.72
C GLU A 705 -27.02 -11.85 42.49
N GLY A 706 -28.25 -11.39 42.38
CA GLY A 706 -28.73 -10.69 41.20
C GLY A 706 -30.25 -10.56 41.14
N MET A 707 -30.78 -10.25 39.96
CA MET A 707 -32.21 -10.16 39.70
C MET A 707 -32.65 -11.13 38.61
N ILE A 708 -33.89 -11.60 38.71
CA ILE A 708 -34.54 -12.48 37.73
C ILE A 708 -35.91 -11.90 37.44
N ASP A 709 -36.26 -11.90 36.16
CA ASP A 709 -37.51 -11.35 35.67
C ASP A 709 -38.11 -12.18 34.52
N ASN A 710 -39.41 -12.01 34.31
CA ASN A 710 -40.20 -12.46 33.18
C ASN A 710 -39.84 -13.89 32.70
N VAL A 711 -40.06 -14.88 33.58
CA VAL A 711 -39.74 -16.28 33.29
C VAL A 711 -40.91 -16.99 32.65
N MET A 712 -40.71 -17.53 31.46
CA MET A 712 -41.74 -18.20 30.67
C MET A 712 -41.31 -19.62 30.27
N ILE A 713 -42.28 -20.53 30.30
CA ILE A 713 -42.13 -21.95 29.92
C ILE A 713 -43.20 -22.33 28.90
N TRP A 714 -42.79 -22.87 27.75
CA TRP A 714 -43.70 -23.42 26.73
C TRP A 714 -43.55 -24.94 26.63
N ASP A 715 -44.64 -25.63 26.29
CA ASP A 715 -44.66 -27.07 26.02
C ASP A 715 -44.32 -27.45 24.56
N ILE A 716 -43.70 -26.52 23.84
CA ILE A 716 -43.19 -26.67 22.48
C ILE A 716 -41.77 -26.12 22.36
N ALA A 717 -41.09 -26.51 21.28
CA ALA A 717 -39.88 -25.83 20.84
C ALA A 717 -40.28 -24.57 20.06
N LEU A 718 -39.93 -23.39 20.56
CA LEU A 718 -40.16 -22.13 19.87
C LEU A 718 -39.22 -21.99 18.65
N ASP A 719 -39.68 -21.27 17.63
CA ASP A 719 -38.88 -21.00 16.45
C ASP A 719 -37.96 -19.79 16.68
N ASP A 720 -36.94 -19.61 15.83
CA ASP A 720 -35.97 -18.52 15.97
C ASP A 720 -36.62 -17.12 16.02
N GLN A 721 -37.73 -16.93 15.28
CA GLN A 721 -38.47 -15.68 15.27
C GLN A 721 -39.15 -15.39 16.61
N ASP A 722 -39.71 -16.41 17.26
CA ASP A 722 -40.33 -16.24 18.58
C ASP A 722 -39.30 -15.76 19.61
N ILE A 723 -38.04 -16.21 19.49
CA ILE A 723 -36.96 -15.75 20.38
C ILE A 723 -36.64 -14.28 20.16
N THR A 724 -36.61 -13.82 18.90
CA THR A 724 -36.39 -12.39 18.59
C THR A 724 -37.53 -11.50 19.08
N VAL A 725 -38.75 -12.05 19.18
CA VAL A 725 -39.91 -11.35 19.76
C VAL A 725 -39.78 -11.20 21.27
N LEU A 726 -39.26 -12.21 21.98
CA LEU A 726 -39.06 -12.15 23.43
C LEU A 726 -37.86 -11.27 23.83
N HIS A 727 -36.85 -11.18 22.96
CA HIS A 727 -35.63 -10.42 23.26
C HIS A 727 -35.86 -8.91 23.36
N ARG A 728 -36.88 -8.37 22.70
CA ARG A 728 -37.14 -6.91 22.66
C ARG A 728 -37.89 -6.36 23.88
N ASP A 729 -38.27 -7.20 24.84
CA ASP A 729 -38.93 -6.77 26.09
C ASP A 729 -38.04 -5.83 26.90
N ILE A 730 -36.73 -6.08 26.92
CA ILE A 730 -35.73 -5.18 27.49
C ILE A 730 -34.65 -4.94 26.43
N TYR A 731 -34.38 -3.67 26.12
CA TYR A 731 -33.32 -3.31 25.18
C TYR A 731 -32.34 -2.32 25.82
N GLU A 732 -31.16 -2.24 25.24
CA GLU A 732 -30.12 -1.33 25.69
C GLU A 732 -30.26 0.03 24.99
N ASP A 733 -30.68 1.07 25.73
CA ASP A 733 -30.79 2.44 25.23
C ASP A 733 -29.49 3.21 25.50
N CYS A 734 -28.66 3.31 24.47
CA CYS A 734 -27.38 4.00 24.53
C CYS A 734 -27.49 5.45 24.00
N ALA A 735 -26.99 6.40 24.80
CA ALA A 735 -26.80 7.76 24.33
C ALA A 735 -25.68 7.83 23.27
N THR A 736 -25.72 8.85 22.40
CA THR A 736 -24.59 9.14 21.50
C THR A 736 -23.34 9.39 22.34
N TYR A 737 -22.28 8.63 22.07
CA TYR A 737 -21.01 8.74 22.78
C TYR A 737 -20.42 10.14 22.66
N SER A 738 -20.24 10.83 23.77
CA SER A 738 -19.83 12.24 23.81
C SER A 738 -18.37 12.48 23.45
N GLY A 739 -17.52 11.45 23.58
CA GLY A 739 -16.10 11.50 23.24
C GLY A 739 -15.80 11.34 21.74
N ASN A 740 -16.81 11.42 20.89
CA ASN A 740 -16.67 11.30 19.44
C ASN A 740 -15.84 12.42 18.79
N GLY A 741 -15.38 12.19 17.57
CA GLY A 741 -14.51 13.08 16.81
C GLY A 741 -13.03 12.90 17.14
N ASN A 742 -12.19 13.76 16.56
CA ASN A 742 -10.72 13.74 16.66
C ASN A 742 -10.16 14.33 17.98
N SER A 743 -10.68 13.91 19.14
CA SER A 743 -10.30 14.49 20.44
C SER A 743 -9.46 13.58 21.34
N ALA A 744 -9.39 12.27 21.04
CA ALA A 744 -8.48 11.33 21.68
C ALA A 744 -7.22 11.13 20.82
N GLU A 745 -6.03 11.19 21.42
CA GLU A 745 -4.79 11.00 20.67
C GLU A 745 -3.61 10.51 21.52
N LEU A 746 -2.65 9.85 20.85
CA LEU A 746 -1.31 9.59 21.37
C LEU A 746 -0.28 10.54 20.76
N GLU A 747 0.68 11.00 21.55
CA GLU A 747 1.77 11.89 21.13
C GLU A 747 3.13 11.42 21.68
N GLN A 748 4.15 11.47 20.82
CA GLN A 748 5.56 11.39 21.21
C GLN A 748 6.39 12.42 20.46
N THR A 749 7.35 13.06 21.15
CA THR A 749 8.36 13.92 20.51
C THR A 749 9.68 13.14 20.34
N TYR A 750 10.24 13.20 19.12
CA TYR A 750 11.48 12.54 18.72
C TYR A 750 12.51 13.57 18.24
N VAL A 751 13.76 13.48 18.69
CA VAL A 751 14.86 14.36 18.25
C VAL A 751 15.54 13.73 17.04
N ILE A 752 15.66 14.50 15.95
CA ILE A 752 16.26 14.03 14.70
C ILE A 752 17.78 13.99 14.85
N PRO A 753 18.44 12.82 14.65
CA PRO A 753 19.89 12.74 14.66
C PRO A 753 20.52 13.50 13.49
N ASN A 754 21.74 14.03 13.67
CA ASN A 754 22.37 14.91 12.69
C ASN A 754 22.62 14.19 11.36
N GLU A 755 23.00 12.92 11.41
CA GLU A 755 23.28 12.07 10.25
C GLU A 755 22.07 11.82 9.34
N VAL A 756 20.85 12.16 9.79
CA VAL A 756 19.60 11.92 9.04
C VAL A 756 18.70 13.16 8.91
N LYS A 757 19.24 14.35 9.19
CA LYS A 757 18.47 15.60 9.31
C LYS A 757 17.71 16.03 8.04
N ASN A 758 18.25 15.71 6.86
CA ASN A 758 17.69 16.11 5.56
C ASN A 758 17.01 14.96 4.79
N HIS A 759 16.91 13.79 5.42
CA HIS A 759 16.29 12.64 4.80
C HIS A 759 14.78 12.82 4.65
N THR A 760 14.22 12.17 3.64
CA THR A 760 12.80 11.84 3.64
C THR A 760 12.56 10.69 4.62
N TRP A 761 11.38 10.63 5.23
CA TRP A 761 11.03 9.64 6.24
C TRP A 761 9.78 8.85 5.86
N LEU A 762 9.72 7.62 6.36
CA LEU A 762 8.54 6.75 6.35
C LEU A 762 8.08 6.56 7.79
N LEU A 763 6.76 6.70 7.99
CA LEU A 763 6.10 6.42 9.26
C LEU A 763 4.91 5.50 9.01
N SER A 764 4.74 4.48 9.84
CA SER A 764 3.56 3.61 9.82
C SER A 764 3.15 3.19 11.21
N VAL A 765 1.85 2.92 11.42
CA VAL A 765 1.31 2.31 12.64
C VAL A 765 0.23 1.28 12.26
N TYR A 766 -0.05 0.35 13.17
CA TYR A 766 -1.18 -0.56 13.05
C TYR A 766 -2.24 -0.28 14.12
N GLY A 767 -3.51 -0.42 13.73
CA GLY A 767 -4.67 -0.27 14.60
C GLY A 767 -5.70 -1.38 14.37
N THR A 768 -6.40 -1.81 15.43
CA THR A 768 -7.53 -2.76 15.36
C THR A 768 -8.56 -2.38 16.42
N ARG A 769 -9.79 -2.90 16.33
CA ARG A 769 -10.83 -2.73 17.36
C ARG A 769 -11.35 -4.06 17.89
N LYS A 770 -11.99 -4.00 19.06
CA LYS A 770 -12.84 -5.05 19.65
C LYS A 770 -14.08 -4.38 20.26
N GLY A 771 -15.25 -4.99 20.09
CA GLY A 771 -16.51 -4.41 20.55
C GLY A 771 -17.10 -3.38 19.60
N ASP A 772 -18.09 -2.65 20.09
CA ASP A 772 -18.92 -1.68 19.39
C ASP A 772 -18.25 -0.29 19.38
N VAL A 773 -17.04 -0.22 18.83
CA VAL A 773 -16.26 1.01 18.69
C VAL A 773 -15.85 1.22 17.26
N TYR A 774 -16.16 2.38 16.70
CA TYR A 774 -15.94 2.67 15.28
C TYR A 774 -15.33 4.03 15.05
N GLY A 775 -14.76 4.20 13.87
CA GLY A 775 -14.04 5.40 13.49
C GLY A 775 -12.75 5.10 12.76
N ASP A 776 -11.90 6.11 12.71
CA ASP A 776 -10.63 6.05 12.01
C ASP A 776 -9.45 6.48 12.88
N PHE A 777 -8.24 6.11 12.47
CA PHE A 777 -6.99 6.68 12.93
C PHE A 777 -6.19 7.28 11.78
N THR A 778 -5.44 8.34 12.09
CA THR A 778 -4.46 8.93 11.17
C THR A 778 -3.09 9.01 11.82
N LEU A 779 -2.06 9.21 10.99
CA LEU A 779 -0.74 9.61 11.45
C LEU A 779 -0.53 11.08 11.13
N VAL A 780 -0.13 11.86 12.13
CA VAL A 780 0.25 13.26 11.97
C VAL A 780 1.70 13.43 12.41
N VAL A 781 2.52 14.02 11.55
CA VAL A 781 3.91 14.37 11.86
C VAL A 781 4.11 15.87 11.73
N GLU A 782 4.43 16.50 12.85
CA GLU A 782 4.79 17.90 12.95
C GLU A 782 6.31 18.04 13.01
N SER A 783 6.89 18.82 12.09
CA SER A 783 8.30 19.19 12.11
C SER A 783 8.50 20.43 12.97
N LEU A 784 9.38 20.35 13.97
CA LEU A 784 9.62 21.42 14.93
C LEU A 784 11.09 21.89 14.88
N ASP A 785 11.31 23.18 15.12
CA ASP A 785 12.65 23.73 15.34
C ASP A 785 13.19 23.43 16.76
N ASP A 786 14.42 23.91 17.06
CA ASP A 786 15.05 23.72 18.37
C ASP A 786 14.24 24.32 19.53
N ASN A 787 13.51 25.41 19.28
CA ASN A 787 12.66 26.09 20.26
C ASN A 787 11.28 25.45 20.40
N GLY A 788 10.94 24.45 19.59
CA GLY A 788 9.63 23.79 19.56
C GLY A 788 8.59 24.52 18.71
N THR A 789 8.99 25.46 17.86
CA THR A 789 8.10 26.13 16.90
C THR A 789 7.70 25.15 15.79
N LEU A 790 6.41 25.08 15.48
CA LEU A 790 5.90 24.31 14.36
C LEU A 790 6.34 24.92 13.02
N LEU A 791 6.99 24.12 12.18
CA LEU A 791 7.45 24.51 10.84
C LEU A 791 6.53 23.95 9.74
N SER A 792 6.17 22.66 9.84
CA SER A 792 5.32 21.98 8.87
C SER A 792 4.56 20.81 9.49
N THR A 793 3.43 20.45 8.90
CA THR A 793 2.61 19.29 9.30
C THR A 793 2.35 18.40 8.09
N ASN A 794 2.54 17.09 8.27
CA ASN A 794 2.20 16.07 7.28
C ASN A 794 1.22 15.07 7.90
N THR A 795 0.16 14.72 7.17
CA THR A 795 -0.91 13.83 7.65
C THR A 795 -1.13 12.69 6.68
N SER A 796 -1.29 11.46 7.18
CA SER A 796 -1.61 10.29 6.35
C SER A 796 -3.05 10.36 5.84
N SER A 797 -3.39 9.50 4.89
CA SER A 797 -4.80 9.16 4.69
C SER A 797 -5.38 8.52 5.96
N SER A 798 -6.67 8.74 6.21
CA SER A 798 -7.43 8.07 7.26
C SER A 798 -7.47 6.55 7.07
N LYS A 799 -7.54 5.82 8.18
CA LYS A 799 -7.72 4.37 8.21
C LYS A 799 -8.73 3.96 9.25
N THR A 800 -9.75 3.22 8.82
CA THR A 800 -10.84 2.73 9.67
C THR A 800 -10.37 1.65 10.63
N PHE A 801 -10.93 1.64 11.83
CA PHE A 801 -10.73 0.54 12.79
C PHE A 801 -11.43 -0.72 12.28
N GLY A 802 -10.65 -1.72 11.88
CA GLY A 802 -11.16 -3.04 11.53
C GLY A 802 -11.12 -4.01 12.71
N PRO A 803 -11.85 -5.14 12.65
CA PRO A 803 -11.67 -6.28 13.57
C PRO A 803 -10.32 -7.00 13.32
N SER A 804 -9.59 -6.60 12.29
CA SER A 804 -8.22 -7.01 11.99
C SER A 804 -7.28 -5.80 12.03
N TRP A 805 -5.98 -6.08 12.17
CA TRP A 805 -4.94 -5.05 12.21
C TRP A 805 -4.78 -4.33 10.86
N GLU A 806 -5.33 -3.11 10.80
CA GLU A 806 -5.18 -2.18 9.69
C GLU A 806 -3.93 -1.32 9.84
N SER A 807 -3.41 -0.76 8.74
CA SER A 807 -2.18 0.06 8.76
C SER A 807 -2.34 1.42 8.10
N ALA A 808 -2.05 2.47 8.87
CA ALA A 808 -1.83 3.83 8.36
C ALA A 808 -0.34 4.03 8.08
N LYS A 809 -0.02 4.72 6.97
CA LYS A 809 1.35 4.98 6.51
C LYS A 809 1.48 6.36 5.90
N ILE A 810 2.64 6.98 6.04
CA ILE A 810 2.98 8.27 5.43
C ILE A 810 4.46 8.33 5.04
N ARG A 811 4.73 8.87 3.85
CA ARG A 811 6.04 9.35 3.41
C ARG A 811 6.05 10.86 3.55
N PHE A 812 7.02 11.43 4.25
CA PHE A 812 7.12 12.87 4.42
C PHE A 812 8.57 13.35 4.38
N ARG A 813 8.80 14.52 3.78
CA ARG A 813 10.08 15.22 3.89
C ARG A 813 9.91 16.33 4.93
N PRO A 814 10.70 16.35 6.01
CA PRO A 814 10.60 17.37 7.03
C PRO A 814 11.10 18.72 6.51
N ASP A 815 10.69 19.82 7.16
CA ASP A 815 11.27 21.13 6.90
C ASP A 815 12.80 21.10 7.12
N ALA A 816 13.56 21.81 6.28
CA ALA A 816 15.03 21.80 6.36
C ALA A 816 15.59 22.32 7.70
N ASN A 817 14.81 23.11 8.45
CA ASN A 817 15.19 23.61 9.77
C ASN A 817 14.70 22.73 10.92
N ALA A 818 14.03 21.61 10.63
CA ALA A 818 13.51 20.71 11.64
C ALA A 818 14.64 20.07 12.44
N THR A 819 14.47 20.00 13.76
CA THR A 819 15.35 19.25 14.67
C THR A 819 14.59 18.22 15.50
N LYS A 820 13.25 18.28 15.49
CA LYS A 820 12.39 17.32 16.17
C LYS A 820 11.15 16.98 15.33
N PHE A 821 10.65 15.78 15.53
CA PHE A 821 9.29 15.40 15.13
C PHE A 821 8.40 15.34 16.35
N ARG A 822 7.20 15.90 16.25
CA ARG A 822 6.08 15.52 17.12
C ARG A 822 5.17 14.59 16.31
N ILE A 823 5.11 13.34 16.73
CA ILE A 823 4.33 12.28 16.10
C ILE A 823 3.05 12.12 16.89
N ARG A 824 1.91 12.21 16.21
CA ARG A 824 0.58 12.10 16.79
C ARG A 824 -0.25 11.04 16.09
N ILE A 825 -1.09 10.35 16.85
CA ILE A 825 -2.04 9.34 16.37
C ILE A 825 -3.43 9.74 16.90
N PRO A 826 -4.14 10.67 16.26
CA PRO A 826 -5.50 10.99 16.63
C PRO A 826 -6.46 9.88 16.21
N LEU A 827 -7.44 9.62 17.08
CA LEU A 827 -8.57 8.73 16.84
C LEU A 827 -9.80 9.60 16.54
N ASP A 828 -10.47 9.33 15.42
CA ASP A 828 -11.74 9.92 15.02
C ASP A 828 -12.89 8.95 15.36
N ILE A 829 -13.33 8.96 16.61
CA ILE A 829 -14.35 8.00 17.09
C ILE A 829 -15.73 8.44 16.62
N VAL A 830 -16.55 7.52 16.11
CA VAL A 830 -17.92 7.81 15.70
C VAL A 830 -18.83 7.81 16.94
N GLY A 831 -19.77 8.77 17.00
CA GLY A 831 -20.68 8.92 18.15
C GLY A 831 -21.68 7.78 18.35
N THR A 832 -21.75 6.83 17.43
CA THR A 832 -22.58 5.62 17.52
C THR A 832 -21.86 4.48 18.23
N SER A 833 -20.60 4.66 18.58
CA SER A 833 -19.85 3.68 19.39
C SER A 833 -20.47 3.59 20.78
N THR A 834 -20.67 2.38 21.30
CA THR A 834 -21.32 2.18 22.61
C THR A 834 -20.38 1.56 23.64
N ASP A 835 -19.68 0.47 23.33
CA ASP A 835 -18.73 -0.15 24.26
C ASP A 835 -17.65 -0.95 23.54
N GLY A 836 -16.39 -0.73 23.91
CA GLY A 836 -15.28 -1.53 23.41
C GLY A 836 -13.93 -0.81 23.43
N SER A 837 -13.03 -1.28 22.58
CA SER A 837 -11.62 -0.86 22.59
C SER A 837 -11.01 -0.71 21.20
N VAL A 838 -10.17 0.31 21.03
CA VAL A 838 -9.23 0.45 19.92
C VAL A 838 -7.82 0.14 20.42
N TYR A 839 -7.09 -0.68 19.68
CA TYR A 839 -5.71 -1.06 20.00
C TYR A 839 -4.75 -0.50 18.96
N LEU A 840 -3.65 0.10 19.41
CA LEU A 840 -2.56 0.61 18.57
C LEU A 840 -1.25 -0.13 18.89
N ASP A 841 -0.55 -0.58 17.84
CA ASP A 841 0.69 -1.34 17.95
C ASP A 841 1.60 -1.10 16.73
N THR A 842 2.89 -1.42 16.90
CA THR A 842 3.89 -1.59 15.85
C THR A 842 4.03 -0.35 14.99
N LEU A 843 4.37 0.76 15.64
CA LEU A 843 4.75 1.98 14.96
C LEU A 843 6.20 1.86 14.45
N ASN A 844 6.46 2.36 13.25
CA ASN A 844 7.77 2.28 12.61
C ASN A 844 8.14 3.61 11.96
N LEU A 845 9.21 4.24 12.45
CA LEU A 845 9.77 5.48 11.89
C LEU A 845 11.15 5.17 11.29
N GLN A 846 11.31 5.41 10.00
CA GLN A 846 12.54 5.09 9.28
C GLN A 846 12.93 6.23 8.33
N PRO A 847 14.20 6.68 8.32
CA PRO A 847 14.69 7.54 7.26
C PRO A 847 14.85 6.72 5.98
N ILE A 848 14.43 7.28 4.85
CA ILE A 848 14.74 6.75 3.53
C ILE A 848 16.23 6.95 3.28
N ARG A 849 16.93 5.86 2.96
CA ARG A 849 18.38 5.83 2.75
C ARG A 849 18.70 5.09 1.45
N PRO A 850 19.78 5.48 0.73
CA PRO A 850 20.73 6.56 1.09
C PRO A 850 20.18 7.96 0.84
N HIS A 851 20.76 8.95 1.53
CA HIS A 851 20.73 10.37 1.19
C HIS A 851 22.16 10.88 1.18
N ASN A 852 22.65 11.38 0.05
CA ASN A 852 24.03 11.85 -0.09
C ASN A 852 24.06 13.17 -0.87
N ASP A 853 25.20 13.86 -0.82
CA ASP A 853 25.49 14.97 -1.72
C ASP A 853 26.05 14.42 -3.05
N TRP A 854 25.16 14.30 -4.02
CA TRP A 854 25.43 13.73 -5.34
C TRP A 854 26.01 14.78 -6.29
N ILE A 855 27.11 14.44 -6.95
CA ILE A 855 27.67 15.27 -8.01
C ILE A 855 26.94 14.99 -9.34
N PRO A 856 26.69 15.99 -10.21
CA PRO A 856 26.21 15.74 -11.57
C PRO A 856 27.12 14.75 -12.31
N GLY A 857 26.54 13.71 -12.90
CA GLY A 857 27.29 12.55 -13.43
C GLY A 857 27.32 11.33 -12.49
N SER A 858 26.67 11.41 -11.33
CA SER A 858 26.62 10.32 -10.36
C SER A 858 25.84 9.11 -10.86
N ILE A 859 26.37 7.91 -10.63
CA ILE A 859 25.70 6.64 -10.93
C ILE A 859 25.52 5.78 -9.67
N VAL A 860 24.36 5.13 -9.54
CA VAL A 860 23.97 4.40 -8.33
C VAL A 860 23.45 3.00 -8.64
N GLU A 861 23.95 1.98 -7.95
CA GLU A 861 23.38 0.63 -7.93
C GLU A 861 22.98 0.22 -6.51
N THR A 862 21.81 -0.40 -6.37
CA THR A 862 21.41 -1.04 -5.12
C THR A 862 20.94 -2.47 -5.38
N ALA A 863 21.44 -3.44 -4.62
CA ALA A 863 21.03 -4.85 -4.72
C ALA A 863 19.67 -5.11 -4.04
N VAL A 864 18.63 -4.43 -4.55
CA VAL A 864 17.29 -4.38 -3.94
C VAL A 864 16.26 -5.10 -4.79
N SER A 865 15.52 -5.97 -4.12
CA SER A 865 14.36 -6.67 -4.66
C SER A 865 13.26 -5.70 -5.07
N THR A 866 12.90 -5.72 -6.36
CA THR A 866 11.85 -4.86 -6.93
C THR A 866 12.06 -3.36 -6.66
N GLY A 867 13.29 -2.86 -6.58
CA GLY A 867 13.56 -1.43 -6.29
C GLY A 867 13.06 -0.44 -7.36
N GLY A 868 12.79 -0.92 -8.57
CA GLY A 868 12.18 -0.17 -9.67
C GLY A 868 10.68 -0.42 -9.79
N ARG A 869 9.99 -0.75 -8.68
CA ARG A 869 8.58 -1.16 -8.72
C ARG A 869 7.67 -0.06 -9.24
N SER A 870 7.95 1.20 -8.95
CA SER A 870 7.05 2.32 -9.24
C SER A 870 7.84 3.61 -9.24
N PHE A 871 7.41 4.54 -10.08
CA PHE A 871 7.85 5.94 -10.08
C PHE A 871 6.68 6.86 -9.74
N THR A 872 5.68 6.34 -9.02
CA THR A 872 4.51 7.09 -8.56
C THR A 872 4.64 7.41 -7.07
N THR A 873 4.43 8.69 -6.71
CA THR A 873 4.49 9.15 -5.32
C THR A 873 3.46 8.41 -4.46
N GLY A 874 3.82 8.14 -3.19
CA GLY A 874 2.92 7.43 -2.26
C GLY A 874 2.89 5.91 -2.45
N THR A 875 3.72 5.35 -3.34
CA THR A 875 3.87 3.89 -3.44
C THR A 875 4.48 3.35 -2.14
N SER A 876 3.68 2.65 -1.34
CA SER A 876 4.18 1.93 -0.17
C SER A 876 4.59 0.52 -0.56
N TYR A 877 5.86 0.19 -0.41
CA TYR A 877 6.40 -1.15 -0.63
C TYR A 877 7.52 -1.39 0.39
N GLY A 878 7.64 -2.60 0.93
CA GLY A 878 8.58 -2.93 2.01
C GLY A 878 10.07 -2.95 1.60
N GLN A 879 10.43 -2.28 0.52
CA GLN A 879 11.78 -2.19 -0.03
C GLN A 879 12.04 -0.75 -0.49
N SER A 880 13.31 -0.33 -0.50
CA SER A 880 13.72 0.99 -0.99
C SER A 880 13.44 1.14 -2.49
N LEU A 881 13.00 2.33 -2.92
CA LEU A 881 12.73 2.61 -4.32
C LEU A 881 13.85 3.43 -4.95
N VAL A 882 14.22 3.10 -6.19
CA VAL A 882 15.20 3.89 -6.95
C VAL A 882 14.65 5.27 -7.32
N ALA A 883 13.34 5.46 -7.27
CA ALA A 883 12.71 6.76 -7.38
C ALA A 883 13.11 7.71 -6.24
N ASP A 884 13.37 7.18 -5.03
CA ASP A 884 13.88 7.98 -3.91
C ASP A 884 15.30 8.47 -4.20
N ILE A 885 16.15 7.61 -4.75
CA ILE A 885 17.55 7.93 -5.13
C ILE A 885 17.59 9.05 -6.20
N LEU A 886 16.67 9.02 -7.15
CA LEU A 886 16.56 10.05 -8.20
C LEU A 886 16.02 11.38 -7.64
N GLU A 887 15.01 11.32 -6.76
CA GLU A 887 14.53 12.52 -6.05
C GLU A 887 15.64 13.14 -5.20
N ASP A 888 16.55 12.31 -4.69
CA ASP A 888 17.67 12.74 -3.87
C ASP A 888 18.76 13.52 -4.63
N GLY A 889 18.81 13.36 -5.96
CA GLY A 889 19.73 14.10 -6.84
C GLY A 889 20.75 13.24 -7.59
N ALA A 890 20.68 11.91 -7.48
CA ALA A 890 21.54 11.05 -8.29
C ALA A 890 21.23 11.21 -9.80
N SER A 891 22.27 11.22 -10.64
CA SER A 891 22.09 11.46 -12.09
C SER A 891 21.62 10.23 -12.86
N ALA A 892 21.92 9.02 -12.38
CA ALA A 892 21.43 7.77 -12.95
C ALA A 892 21.37 6.63 -11.92
N THR A 893 20.47 5.68 -12.18
CA THR A 893 20.33 4.46 -11.37
C THR A 893 19.70 3.31 -12.16
N LYS A 894 19.70 2.10 -11.61
CA LYS A 894 19.00 0.94 -12.15
C LYS A 894 18.10 0.31 -11.08
N GLY A 895 16.88 -0.04 -11.47
CA GLY A 895 15.93 -0.74 -10.62
C GLY A 895 15.30 -1.96 -11.31
N TYR A 896 14.52 -2.72 -10.55
CA TYR A 896 13.85 -3.93 -11.03
C TYR A 896 12.34 -3.81 -10.82
N VAL A 897 11.54 -4.07 -11.86
CA VAL A 897 10.07 -3.89 -11.81
C VAL A 897 9.33 -5.09 -11.18
N TYR A 898 10.05 -6.21 -11.03
CA TYR A 898 9.65 -7.46 -10.38
C TYR A 898 10.85 -8.04 -9.60
N GLU A 899 10.62 -9.12 -8.85
CA GLU A 899 11.64 -9.79 -8.02
C GLU A 899 12.76 -10.39 -8.89
N PRO A 900 13.99 -9.83 -8.86
CA PRO A 900 15.09 -10.33 -9.68
C PRO A 900 15.78 -11.54 -9.00
N TYR A 901 16.44 -12.37 -9.79
CA TYR A 901 17.53 -13.19 -9.24
C TYR A 901 18.67 -12.26 -8.85
N LEU A 902 19.30 -12.48 -7.69
CA LEU A 902 20.42 -11.63 -7.30
C LEU A 902 21.54 -11.65 -8.36
N THR A 903 21.76 -12.80 -9.02
CA THR A 903 22.76 -12.93 -10.10
C THR A 903 22.41 -12.15 -11.37
N ALA A 904 21.25 -11.50 -11.40
CA ALA A 904 20.81 -10.59 -12.46
C ALA A 904 20.98 -9.11 -12.09
N VAL A 905 21.40 -8.82 -10.85
CA VAL A 905 21.70 -7.46 -10.40
C VAL A 905 23.02 -6.99 -11.03
N CYS A 906 23.16 -5.69 -11.29
CA CYS A 906 24.42 -5.19 -11.84
C CYS A 906 25.58 -5.44 -10.88
N TYR A 907 26.76 -5.72 -11.45
CA TYR A 907 28.00 -5.94 -10.72
C TYR A 907 28.75 -4.61 -10.54
N PRO A 908 28.85 -4.05 -9.31
CA PRO A 908 29.57 -2.82 -9.05
C PRO A 908 31.00 -2.77 -9.60
N SER A 909 31.73 -3.89 -9.57
CA SER A 909 33.11 -3.96 -10.05
C SER A 909 33.24 -3.70 -11.55
N ILE A 910 32.21 -4.04 -12.33
CA ILE A 910 32.13 -3.79 -13.77
C ILE A 910 31.53 -2.41 -14.03
N LEU A 911 30.41 -2.08 -13.37
CA LEU A 911 29.69 -0.84 -13.56
C LEU A 911 30.58 0.38 -13.29
N LEU A 912 31.08 0.48 -12.05
CA LEU A 912 31.78 1.67 -11.58
C LEU A 912 33.14 1.81 -12.26
N ALA A 913 33.84 0.70 -12.51
CA ALA A 913 35.14 0.73 -13.16
C ALA A 913 35.05 1.11 -14.64
N ASN A 914 34.07 0.59 -15.40
CA ASN A 914 33.91 0.96 -16.81
C ASN A 914 33.42 2.41 -16.94
N TYR A 915 32.52 2.87 -16.07
CA TYR A 915 32.13 4.28 -16.06
C TYR A 915 33.34 5.18 -15.79
N ALA A 916 34.17 4.83 -14.79
CA ALA A 916 35.41 5.53 -14.48
C ALA A 916 36.46 5.49 -15.61
N GLN A 917 36.38 4.54 -16.54
CA GLN A 917 37.22 4.50 -17.74
C GLN A 917 36.74 5.44 -18.85
N GLY A 918 35.58 6.09 -18.69
CA GLY A 918 34.98 7.00 -19.68
C GLY A 918 33.94 6.35 -20.59
N PHE A 919 33.40 5.17 -20.26
CA PHE A 919 32.23 4.64 -20.96
C PHE A 919 30.98 5.43 -20.57
N THR A 920 30.00 5.48 -21.47
CA THR A 920 28.73 6.16 -21.18
C THR A 920 27.97 5.42 -20.09
N MET A 921 27.04 6.12 -19.44
CA MET A 921 26.20 5.55 -18.40
C MET A 921 25.46 4.29 -18.90
N ALA A 922 24.82 4.36 -20.07
CA ALA A 922 24.11 3.22 -20.62
C ALA A 922 25.05 2.03 -20.89
N GLU A 923 26.21 2.25 -21.51
CA GLU A 923 27.19 1.20 -21.77
C GLU A 923 27.68 0.54 -20.47
N ALA A 924 27.98 1.32 -19.45
CA ALA A 924 28.46 0.81 -18.17
C ALA A 924 27.39 -0.03 -17.44
N TYR A 925 26.12 0.42 -17.41
CA TYR A 925 25.03 -0.36 -16.81
C TYR A 925 24.74 -1.64 -17.57
N TYR A 926 24.68 -1.59 -18.90
CA TYR A 926 24.36 -2.77 -19.69
C TYR A 926 25.51 -3.77 -19.76
N ALA A 927 26.78 -3.33 -19.74
CA ALA A 927 27.91 -4.24 -19.61
C ALA A 927 28.00 -4.91 -18.23
N ALA A 928 27.51 -4.24 -17.19
CA ALA A 928 27.40 -4.80 -15.85
C ALA A 928 26.13 -5.66 -15.66
N ASN A 929 25.22 -5.68 -16.64
CA ASN A 929 23.96 -6.39 -16.56
C ASN A 929 24.06 -7.76 -17.26
N PRO A 930 23.98 -8.88 -16.52
CA PRO A 930 24.21 -10.20 -17.10
C PRO A 930 23.01 -10.78 -17.86
N MET A 931 21.80 -10.21 -17.71
CA MET A 931 20.56 -10.76 -18.30
C MET A 931 19.78 -9.73 -19.13
N VAL A 932 19.24 -10.20 -20.26
CA VAL A 932 18.25 -9.52 -21.12
C VAL A 932 17.03 -10.42 -21.33
N SER A 933 15.94 -9.85 -21.83
CA SER A 933 14.56 -10.31 -21.59
C SER A 933 14.25 -10.41 -20.08
N TRP A 934 14.50 -9.34 -19.33
CA TRP A 934 14.47 -9.33 -17.86
C TRP A 934 13.77 -8.10 -17.24
N MET A 935 13.81 -8.02 -15.91
CA MET A 935 13.01 -7.08 -15.10
C MET A 935 13.69 -5.72 -14.87
N GLY A 936 14.89 -5.50 -15.43
CA GLY A 936 15.71 -4.32 -15.17
C GLY A 936 15.25 -3.07 -15.92
N VAL A 937 15.38 -1.90 -15.29
CA VAL A 937 15.11 -0.58 -15.85
C VAL A 937 16.29 0.33 -15.50
N VAL A 938 16.93 0.92 -16.51
CA VAL A 938 18.04 1.87 -16.35
C VAL A 938 17.49 3.28 -16.54
N VAL A 939 17.75 4.17 -15.58
CA VAL A 939 17.22 5.53 -15.55
C VAL A 939 18.36 6.54 -15.62
N GLY A 940 18.26 7.50 -16.53
CA GLY A 940 19.24 8.56 -16.78
C GLY A 940 19.47 8.83 -18.27
N ASP A 941 20.23 9.88 -18.57
CA ASP A 941 20.67 10.20 -19.93
C ASP A 941 21.64 9.12 -20.45
N PRO A 942 21.36 8.46 -21.59
CA PRO A 942 22.12 7.30 -22.05
C PRO A 942 23.60 7.60 -22.29
N LYS A 943 23.93 8.82 -22.74
CA LYS A 943 25.29 9.22 -23.13
C LYS A 943 25.97 10.08 -22.06
N MET A 944 25.41 10.18 -20.85
CA MET A 944 26.08 10.81 -19.72
C MET A 944 27.42 10.11 -19.46
N ALA A 945 28.53 10.86 -19.44
CA ALA A 945 29.86 10.27 -19.38
C ALA A 945 30.86 11.18 -18.63
N ALA A 946 30.75 11.22 -17.30
CA ALA A 946 31.54 12.13 -16.47
C ALA A 946 33.05 12.00 -16.64
N PHE A 947 33.54 10.80 -16.95
CA PHE A 947 34.97 10.49 -17.12
C PHE A 947 35.44 10.52 -18.57
N ALA A 948 34.61 10.91 -19.54
CA ALA A 948 34.97 10.88 -20.96
C ALA A 948 36.05 11.92 -21.34
N ASP A 949 36.29 12.89 -20.46
CA ASP A 949 37.35 13.90 -20.58
C ASP A 949 38.78 13.31 -20.50
N ARG A 950 38.94 12.05 -20.07
CA ARG A 950 40.24 11.36 -20.14
C ARG A 950 40.55 10.79 -21.53
N LEU A 951 39.55 10.68 -22.39
CA LEU A 951 39.71 10.05 -23.70
C LEU A 951 40.39 11.04 -24.66
N HIS A 952 41.38 10.56 -25.40
CA HIS A 952 41.92 11.28 -26.55
C HIS A 952 41.48 10.61 -27.85
N ASP A 953 41.62 11.33 -28.95
CA ASP A 953 41.22 10.88 -30.28
C ASP A 953 42.18 11.43 -31.34
N VAL A 954 43.17 10.65 -31.77
CA VAL A 954 44.16 11.08 -32.76
C VAL A 954 43.64 10.82 -34.17
N ASN A 955 43.38 11.91 -34.88
CA ASN A 955 43.08 11.90 -36.30
C ASN A 955 44.33 12.23 -37.11
N ILE A 956 44.68 11.36 -38.07
CA ILE A 956 45.66 11.69 -39.11
C ILE A 956 44.91 12.29 -40.30
N SER A 957 44.65 13.59 -40.27
CA SER A 957 43.73 14.24 -41.22
C SER A 957 44.30 14.45 -42.62
N ALA A 958 45.62 14.56 -42.78
CA ALA A 958 46.25 14.70 -44.08
C ALA A 958 47.67 14.14 -44.14
N MET A 959 48.07 13.65 -45.32
CA MET A 959 49.41 13.17 -45.61
C MET A 959 49.88 13.63 -46.99
N GLN A 960 51.09 14.18 -47.11
CA GLN A 960 51.67 14.58 -48.39
C GLN A 960 53.18 14.32 -48.46
N VAL A 961 53.71 14.32 -49.67
CA VAL A 961 55.16 14.30 -49.94
C VAL A 961 55.50 15.40 -50.93
N ASN A 962 56.63 16.06 -50.72
CA ASN A 962 57.11 17.12 -51.60
C ASN A 962 58.06 16.61 -52.71
N GLN A 963 58.34 15.30 -52.74
CA GLN A 963 59.23 14.67 -53.71
C GLN A 963 58.91 13.17 -53.92
N THR A 964 59.39 12.61 -55.03
CA THR A 964 59.30 11.17 -55.28
C THR A 964 60.26 10.39 -54.39
N LEU A 965 59.72 9.50 -53.55
CA LEU A 965 60.47 8.62 -52.66
C LEU A 965 60.78 7.29 -53.40
N THR A 966 62.05 6.93 -53.52
CA THR A 966 62.52 5.70 -54.20
C THR A 966 63.82 5.22 -53.57
N VAL A 967 64.21 3.96 -53.80
CA VAL A 967 65.50 3.40 -53.29
C VAL A 967 66.66 4.35 -53.59
N GLY A 968 67.36 4.78 -52.53
CA GLY A 968 68.49 5.69 -52.60
C GLY A 968 68.15 7.19 -52.55
N ASN A 969 66.86 7.56 -52.54
CA ASN A 969 66.38 8.93 -52.38
C ASN A 969 65.40 9.01 -51.19
N ASN A 970 65.98 9.17 -49.98
CA ASN A 970 65.20 9.38 -48.74
C ASN A 970 64.48 10.74 -48.78
N GLY A 971 63.39 10.86 -48.04
CA GLY A 971 62.64 12.12 -47.97
C GLY A 971 61.69 12.20 -46.79
N THR A 972 60.86 13.23 -46.80
CA THR A 972 59.94 13.54 -45.71
C THR A 972 58.51 13.31 -46.16
N ILE A 973 57.76 12.54 -45.37
CA ILE A 973 56.30 12.48 -45.42
C ILE A 973 55.78 13.47 -44.39
N ARG A 974 55.02 14.47 -44.85
CA ARG A 974 54.42 15.47 -43.99
C ARG A 974 53.01 15.04 -43.61
N LEU A 975 52.72 15.08 -42.32
CA LEU A 975 51.44 14.70 -41.73
C LEU A 975 50.79 15.92 -41.07
N ILE A 976 49.46 16.02 -41.15
CA ILE A 976 48.70 16.74 -40.14
C ILE A 976 48.17 15.69 -39.17
N ILE A 977 48.47 15.91 -37.89
CA ILE A 977 48.01 15.04 -36.81
C ILE A 977 47.30 15.95 -35.81
N GLU A 978 46.09 15.58 -35.44
CA GLU A 978 45.26 16.36 -34.53
C GLU A 978 44.63 15.47 -33.47
N ASN A 979 44.60 15.94 -32.24
CA ASN A 979 43.88 15.30 -31.14
C ASN A 979 42.51 15.97 -31.01
N LEU A 980 41.45 15.25 -31.34
CA LEU A 980 40.07 15.72 -31.25
C LEU A 980 39.46 15.48 -29.85
N GLY A 981 40.17 14.78 -28.96
CA GLY A 981 39.69 14.44 -27.63
C GLY A 981 40.22 15.36 -26.51
N MET A 982 39.55 15.32 -25.36
CA MET A 982 39.86 16.12 -24.17
C MET A 982 41.10 15.63 -23.42
N GLY A 983 41.44 14.35 -23.55
CA GLY A 983 42.62 13.76 -22.95
C GLY A 983 43.89 14.14 -23.73
N GLN A 984 45.03 14.14 -23.05
CA GLN A 984 46.33 14.28 -23.74
C GLN A 984 46.64 12.99 -24.52
N ALA A 985 47.05 13.11 -25.78
CA ALA A 985 47.46 11.95 -26.57
C ALA A 985 48.97 11.72 -26.44
N ASN A 986 49.38 10.56 -25.95
CA ASN A 986 50.79 10.16 -25.82
C ASN A 986 51.00 8.80 -26.48
N GLY A 987 51.81 8.76 -27.55
CA GLY A 987 51.92 7.55 -28.36
C GLY A 987 53.02 7.60 -29.40
N THR A 988 52.92 6.69 -30.36
CA THR A 988 53.85 6.54 -31.47
C THR A 988 53.17 6.63 -32.82
N ILE A 989 53.74 7.40 -33.74
CA ILE A 989 53.39 7.34 -35.16
C ILE A 989 54.33 6.33 -35.83
N GLU A 990 53.77 5.36 -36.54
CA GLU A 990 54.49 4.44 -37.42
C GLU A 990 54.27 4.83 -38.87
N ILE A 991 55.35 4.89 -39.65
CA ILE A 991 55.28 5.03 -41.10
C ILE A 991 55.64 3.71 -41.75
N ARG A 992 54.75 3.18 -42.59
CA ARG A 992 54.87 1.83 -43.16
C ARG A 992 54.65 1.83 -44.66
N GLU A 993 55.23 0.84 -45.33
CA GLU A 993 54.91 0.48 -46.71
C GLU A 993 53.75 -0.52 -46.74
N ARG A 994 52.65 -0.23 -47.46
CA ARG A 994 51.44 -1.08 -47.43
C ARG A 994 51.65 -2.45 -48.07
N SER A 995 52.25 -2.51 -49.26
CA SER A 995 52.36 -3.74 -50.07
C SER A 995 53.26 -4.84 -49.47
N GLY A 996 53.94 -4.57 -48.35
CA GLY A 996 54.74 -5.55 -47.61
C GLY A 996 54.66 -5.43 -46.08
N ASN A 997 53.81 -4.54 -45.56
CA ASN A 997 53.72 -4.20 -44.14
C ASN A 997 55.08 -3.86 -43.49
N ILE A 998 55.98 -3.21 -44.25
CA ILE A 998 57.35 -2.93 -43.82
C ILE A 998 57.33 -1.63 -43.01
N LEU A 999 57.80 -1.68 -41.76
CA LEU A 999 58.00 -0.49 -40.93
C LEU A 999 59.22 0.31 -41.43
N LEU A 1000 59.02 1.59 -41.74
CA LEU A 1000 60.04 2.48 -42.30
C LEU A 1000 60.59 3.44 -41.23
N ALA A 1001 59.73 3.96 -40.36
CA ALA A 1001 60.11 4.84 -39.26
C ALA A 1001 59.06 4.79 -38.12
N THR A 1002 59.49 5.11 -36.90
CA THR A 1002 58.63 5.26 -35.72
C THR A 1002 59.02 6.51 -34.96
N TYR A 1003 58.05 7.33 -34.55
CA TYR A 1003 58.28 8.55 -33.77
C TYR A 1003 57.37 8.59 -32.56
N ASN A 1004 57.92 8.93 -31.39
CA ASN A 1004 57.12 9.23 -30.21
C ASN A 1004 56.57 10.66 -30.32
N LEU A 1005 55.26 10.84 -30.15
CA LEU A 1005 54.63 12.16 -30.13
C LEU A 1005 53.75 12.32 -28.90
N SER A 1006 53.57 13.58 -28.52
CA SER A 1006 52.64 14.02 -27.48
C SER A 1006 51.84 15.19 -28.06
N LEU A 1007 50.50 15.06 -28.06
CA LEU A 1007 49.58 16.11 -28.48
C LEU A 1007 48.83 16.60 -27.24
N ALA A 1008 48.67 17.92 -27.13
CA ALA A 1008 47.83 18.50 -26.09
C ALA A 1008 46.35 18.06 -26.26
N PRO A 1009 45.53 18.11 -25.19
CA PRO A 1009 44.07 18.12 -25.29
C PRO A 1009 43.53 18.99 -26.42
N GLY A 1010 42.47 18.53 -27.08
CA GLY A 1010 42.01 19.07 -28.36
C GLY A 1010 41.72 20.56 -28.40
N ASP A 1011 41.30 21.13 -27.28
CA ASP A 1011 40.97 22.55 -27.09
C ASP A 1011 42.17 23.43 -26.71
N MET A 1012 43.37 22.86 -26.60
CA MET A 1012 44.60 23.57 -26.28
C MET A 1012 45.56 23.66 -27.46
N SER A 1013 46.42 24.69 -27.44
CA SER A 1013 47.50 24.87 -28.42
C SER A 1013 48.46 23.68 -28.42
N GLY A 1014 48.80 23.21 -29.63
CA GLY A 1014 49.63 22.03 -29.84
C GLY A 1014 48.84 20.71 -29.89
N SER A 1015 47.51 20.77 -29.85
CA SER A 1015 46.66 19.60 -30.11
C SER A 1015 46.59 19.25 -31.59
N ARG A 1016 46.88 20.21 -32.47
CA ARG A 1016 46.96 20.03 -33.92
C ARG A 1016 48.33 20.47 -34.42
N ILE A 1017 49.07 19.56 -35.06
CA ILE A 1017 50.45 19.80 -35.50
C ILE A 1017 50.66 19.38 -36.96
N ILE A 1018 51.62 20.04 -37.61
CA ILE A 1018 52.24 19.56 -38.84
C ILE A 1018 53.51 18.81 -38.46
N PHE A 1019 53.57 17.51 -38.73
CA PHE A 1019 54.69 16.65 -38.39
C PHE A 1019 55.42 16.16 -39.64
N ASP A 1020 56.72 16.40 -39.72
CA ASP A 1020 57.59 16.00 -40.82
C ASP A 1020 58.30 14.68 -40.46
N ALA A 1021 57.84 13.56 -41.01
CA ALA A 1021 58.38 12.23 -40.78
C ALA A 1021 59.43 11.86 -41.85
N GLU A 1022 60.69 11.69 -41.44
CA GLU A 1022 61.79 11.26 -42.32
C GLU A 1022 61.72 9.75 -42.62
N VAL A 1023 61.71 9.37 -43.91
CA VAL A 1023 61.62 7.98 -44.34
C VAL A 1023 62.70 7.60 -45.34
N ALA A 1024 63.19 6.37 -45.21
CA ALA A 1024 64.07 5.74 -46.18
C ALA A 1024 63.29 4.72 -47.02
N ALA A 1025 63.03 5.06 -48.30
CA ALA A 1025 62.30 4.17 -49.20
C ALA A 1025 63.12 2.91 -49.54
N THR A 1026 62.50 1.74 -49.40
CA THR A 1026 63.16 0.43 -49.56
C THR A 1026 62.84 -0.26 -50.89
N LYS A 1027 61.92 0.29 -51.69
CA LYS A 1027 61.53 -0.22 -53.02
C LYS A 1027 61.49 0.88 -54.09
N SER A 1028 61.73 0.50 -55.33
CA SER A 1028 61.61 1.35 -56.51
C SER A 1028 60.30 1.05 -57.24
N GLY A 1029 59.54 2.08 -57.63
CA GLY A 1029 58.25 1.93 -58.33
C GLY A 1029 57.07 2.51 -57.55
N TYR A 1030 55.85 2.10 -57.89
CA TYR A 1030 54.62 2.47 -57.19
C TYR A 1030 54.69 2.00 -55.73
N VAL A 1031 54.64 2.94 -54.78
CA VAL A 1031 54.67 2.65 -53.35
C VAL A 1031 53.54 3.40 -52.65
N GLU A 1032 52.75 2.65 -51.88
CA GLU A 1032 51.72 3.19 -51.00
C GLU A 1032 52.28 3.25 -49.57
N PHE A 1033 52.26 4.45 -48.99
CA PHE A 1033 52.68 4.69 -47.62
C PHE A 1033 51.47 4.79 -46.70
N VAL A 1034 51.62 4.28 -45.47
CA VAL A 1034 50.60 4.33 -44.43
C VAL A 1034 51.22 4.92 -43.18
N ALA A 1035 50.61 5.98 -42.64
CA ALA A 1035 50.92 6.49 -41.30
C ALA A 1035 49.89 5.92 -40.33
N ARG A 1036 50.34 5.40 -39.19
CA ARG A 1036 49.47 4.79 -38.17
C ARG A 1036 49.85 5.27 -36.78
N TRP A 1037 48.88 5.73 -36.01
CA TRP A 1037 49.03 6.07 -34.61
C TRP A 1037 48.81 4.86 -33.70
N HIS A 1038 49.64 4.78 -32.66
CA HIS A 1038 49.52 3.81 -31.57
C HIS A 1038 49.64 4.53 -30.23
N ASN A 1039 48.55 4.55 -29.47
CA ASN A 1039 48.56 5.06 -28.11
C ASN A 1039 49.49 4.24 -27.19
N ALA A 1040 50.23 4.94 -26.32
CA ALA A 1040 51.12 4.36 -25.31
C ALA A 1040 50.63 4.59 -23.85
N SER A 1041 49.59 5.40 -23.64
CA SER A 1041 49.07 5.75 -22.32
C SER A 1041 47.88 4.89 -21.91
N GLN A 1042 47.91 4.35 -20.68
CA GLN A 1042 46.74 3.75 -20.04
C GLN A 1042 45.87 4.77 -19.29
N GLU A 1043 46.44 5.92 -18.93
CA GLU A 1043 45.75 7.00 -18.22
C GLU A 1043 44.83 7.79 -19.15
N TYR A 1044 45.27 8.00 -20.38
CA TYR A 1044 44.51 8.62 -21.47
C TYR A 1044 44.31 7.57 -22.57
N PRO A 1045 43.32 6.69 -22.44
CA PRO A 1045 43.06 5.69 -23.47
C PRO A 1045 42.43 6.33 -24.70
N GLU A 1046 42.61 5.66 -25.84
CA GLU A 1046 42.00 6.00 -27.12
C GLU A 1046 41.05 4.88 -27.52
N ARG A 1047 39.87 5.26 -27.99
CA ARG A 1047 38.81 4.29 -28.35
C ARG A 1047 38.41 4.39 -29.80
N ILE A 1048 38.34 5.62 -30.31
CA ILE A 1048 38.20 5.86 -31.73
C ILE A 1048 39.58 5.62 -32.34
N THR A 1049 39.71 4.52 -33.08
CA THR A 1049 40.98 4.12 -33.70
C THR A 1049 40.89 4.05 -35.23
N ALA A 1050 39.70 4.31 -35.78
CA ALA A 1050 39.44 4.25 -37.21
C ALA A 1050 40.10 5.40 -37.98
N ASN A 1051 40.34 6.53 -37.30
CA ASN A 1051 41.02 7.74 -37.80
C ASN A 1051 42.52 7.80 -37.45
N ASN A 1052 43.04 6.79 -36.73
CA ASN A 1052 44.46 6.65 -36.41
C ASN A 1052 45.33 6.31 -37.63
N GLU A 1053 44.75 6.13 -38.82
CA GLU A 1053 45.47 5.73 -40.01
C GLU A 1053 45.11 6.60 -41.21
N ASN A 1054 46.12 7.01 -41.97
CA ASN A 1054 45.94 7.61 -43.29
C ASN A 1054 46.95 7.02 -44.27
N SER A 1055 46.58 6.99 -45.56
CA SER A 1055 47.39 6.37 -46.62
C SER A 1055 47.60 7.33 -47.78
N LEU A 1056 48.80 7.26 -48.39
CA LEU A 1056 49.19 8.10 -49.52
C LEU A 1056 49.68 7.20 -50.65
N ASN A 1057 48.98 7.29 -51.77
CA ASN A 1057 49.33 6.60 -53.01
C ASN A 1057 50.20 7.52 -53.89
N LEU A 1058 51.43 7.09 -54.16
CA LEU A 1058 52.30 7.76 -55.11
C LEU A 1058 52.29 6.97 -56.42
N LEU A 1059 51.72 7.59 -57.47
CA LEU A 1059 51.80 7.10 -58.85
C LEU A 1059 53.19 7.37 -59.46
#